data_AF-A0A7Y6PZM9-F1
#
_entry.id   AF-A0A7Y6PZM9-F1
#
_cell.length_a   1.000
_cell.length_b   1.000
_cell.length_c   1.000
_cell.angle_alpha   90.00
_cell.angle_beta   90.00
_cell.angle_gamma   90.00
#
_symmetry.space_group_name_H-M   'P 1'
#
loop_
_entity.id
_entity.type
_entity.pdbx_description
1 polymer ?
#
loop_
_entity_poly.entity_id
_entity_poly.type
_entity_poly.pdbx_seq_one_letter_code
_entity_poly.pdbx_strand_id
1 'polypeptide(L)'
;MSESRTVENCRFVGYRVIVIACACARWRWFETKRSVRRRSLSFMDDLTSKYLLLVEQLVLACARIRRTECVAMRQFVSRGAAIPVIAIVGFAFAAACGSPSRERPGPDAMPSSDGMPACDPAADDDGDCIPNGIEGCQASPPRDSDGDGSPDYLDGESDGDTLPDEDEVGATCDDPRDTDGDGTPDFQDADSDNDGVNDNHEDRNGDGIIGTCTLQCASGSQCPPAAHCSLPADGVGLGHCISLDCADGETDPHNGDTDGDGVDDNLEGTAICNPTSPMNPFGLKPIKYIDSTMTAYPMSNWRLAMDVAAVEGTPSITNPTMLNAAYTFDMIAPDTQVAGFLASRSASANSAVSEIGTLVLNLENAPFISTVTVRASGTNTTSLDGFETVLGTTIELTTSQQLDVTALRKIVTAAALGRPGSDITFPNAGWVGAADTKFILQVQAIRRAEQLQTLFVGGVARTTHADDPTRRTTFHLNDMSNGTGIALSGNGEEIGCEQFLISRQAKADIIWVVDESGSTSPFRTNIANNATLFFNKAVAAGLDFRMGVTDLDDVKNGIFASRQVGGTGDRWLLPAELMAFKDAINDPSGPDAADGGSEDGLTQMRNAMMRHMPRNNADPQMIREDAKLVFIIVTDEKPQEIKDAGILGEGNLQPSPAQQTQIDAFVAPYISQLNANDATVHLIGEPLPFGPACSTEHTYGYYELVNATGGQMGDICQSDLSATLDALIEDIISGSSPLTLAKIPISASVSVSRDTVPLSRSKQTGFDYRGATNAISFYNQFFTPAMPSEITVSYRRWAAQGPIE
;
A
#
# COMPACT_ATOMS: atom_id res chain seq x y z
N MET A 1 34.05 57.78 61.97
CA MET A 1 33.32 57.67 63.25
C MET A 1 32.08 56.85 62.94
N SER A 2 31.89 55.62 63.43
CA SER A 2 31.88 55.15 64.84
C SER A 2 30.61 55.62 65.58
N GLU A 3 29.91 54.81 66.39
CA GLU A 3 30.24 53.45 66.88
C GLU A 3 29.03 52.72 67.51
N SER A 4 29.03 51.37 67.48
CA SER A 4 28.40 50.47 68.50
C SER A 4 26.85 50.47 68.67
N ARG A 5 26.20 49.57 69.44
CA ARG A 5 26.24 48.07 69.53
C ARG A 5 25.04 47.57 70.40
N THR A 6 24.23 46.67 69.88
CA THR A 6 23.43 45.62 70.58
C THR A 6 22.89 44.67 69.47
N VAL A 7 22.99 43.33 69.52
CA VAL A 7 22.36 42.37 70.46
C VAL A 7 20.83 42.41 70.32
N GLU A 8 20.11 41.40 69.78
CA GLU A 8 20.48 40.08 69.19
C GLU A 8 19.23 39.51 68.43
N ASN A 9 19.12 38.33 67.79
CA ASN A 9 19.92 37.10 67.65
C ASN A 9 19.71 36.50 66.21
N CYS A 10 19.61 35.17 66.05
CA CYS A 10 19.16 34.39 64.89
C CYS A 10 19.92 34.52 63.55
N ARG A 11 21.01 33.75 63.36
CA ARG A 11 21.28 32.95 62.12
C ARG A 11 22.60 32.14 62.14
N PHE A 12 22.61 31.07 61.32
CA PHE A 12 23.74 30.37 60.68
C PHE A 12 24.99 29.92 61.47
N VAL A 13 25.13 28.58 61.58
CA VAL A 13 26.40 27.83 61.47
C VAL A 13 26.09 26.54 60.68
N GLY A 14 26.86 26.06 59.70
CA GLY A 14 28.01 26.66 59.02
C GLY A 14 29.21 25.72 58.90
N TYR A 15 29.37 25.04 57.75
CA TYR A 15 30.61 24.36 57.36
C TYR A 15 30.95 24.62 55.89
N ARG A 16 32.26 24.57 55.57
CA ARG A 16 32.83 24.88 54.25
C ARG A 16 33.41 23.61 53.62
N VAL A 17 33.33 23.49 52.30
CA VAL A 17 34.26 22.68 51.50
C VAL A 17 35.35 23.59 50.98
N ILE A 18 36.60 23.11 50.99
CA ILE A 18 37.77 23.81 50.44
C ILE A 18 38.19 23.07 49.16
N VAL A 19 38.35 23.81 48.06
CA VAL A 19 38.97 23.30 46.83
C VAL A 19 40.48 23.27 47.02
N ILE A 20 41.11 22.12 46.76
CA ILE A 20 42.56 22.01 46.59
C ILE A 20 42.81 21.44 45.19
N ALA A 21 43.32 22.29 44.30
CA ALA A 21 43.99 21.83 43.09
C ALA A 21 45.49 21.68 43.39
N CYS A 22 46.14 20.71 42.77
CA CYS A 22 47.60 20.61 42.75
C CYS A 22 48.06 20.29 41.33
N ALA A 23 49.09 20.99 40.86
CA ALA A 23 49.61 20.86 39.50
C ALA A 23 51.14 20.81 39.52
N CYS A 24 51.73 20.11 38.56
CA CYS A 24 53.15 20.18 38.24
C CYS A 24 53.33 20.20 36.71
N ALA A 25 54.36 20.91 36.24
CA ALA A 25 54.52 21.24 34.82
C ALA A 25 55.97 21.54 34.45
N ARG A 26 56.30 21.35 33.15
CA ARG A 26 57.44 21.94 32.40
C ARG A 26 57.17 21.73 30.90
N TRP A 27 57.00 22.79 30.09
CA TRP A 27 58.03 23.53 29.32
C TRP A 27 58.38 22.85 27.96
N ARG A 28 58.56 23.54 26.82
CA ARG A 28 58.81 24.99 26.57
C ARG A 28 58.62 25.42 25.08
N TRP A 29 58.17 26.66 24.85
CA TRP A 29 58.35 27.51 23.62
C TRP A 29 57.69 27.02 22.29
N PHE A 30 57.40 27.84 21.27
CA PHE A 30 57.81 29.21 20.88
C PHE A 30 56.61 30.17 20.57
N GLU A 31 56.90 31.42 20.19
CA GLU A 31 55.98 32.52 19.79
C GLU A 31 55.50 32.41 18.30
N THR A 32 54.66 33.26 17.66
CA THR A 32 54.31 34.70 17.88
C THR A 32 53.00 35.15 17.14
N LYS A 33 52.48 36.36 17.52
CA LYS A 33 51.62 37.32 16.76
C LYS A 33 50.08 37.15 16.74
N ARG A 34 49.40 38.28 16.46
CA ARG A 34 47.97 38.59 16.71
C ARG A 34 47.16 38.77 15.41
N SER A 35 45.87 38.40 15.40
CA SER A 35 44.79 39.17 14.71
C SER A 35 43.35 38.82 15.14
N VAL A 36 42.83 39.55 16.13
CA VAL A 36 41.47 40.14 16.25
C VAL A 36 40.28 39.52 15.47
N ARG A 37 39.29 39.00 16.25
CA ARG A 37 37.81 38.91 16.04
C ARG A 37 37.14 37.79 15.20
N ARG A 38 36.34 37.01 15.96
CA ARG A 38 34.98 36.45 15.67
C ARG A 38 34.81 35.40 14.56
N ARG A 39 34.86 34.13 14.97
CA ARG A 39 33.89 33.06 14.62
C ARG A 39 33.61 32.19 15.87
N SER A 40 32.66 31.26 15.74
CA SER A 40 32.31 30.14 16.66
C SER A 40 32.05 30.49 18.13
N LEU A 41 30.80 30.32 18.55
CA LEU A 41 30.43 30.04 19.94
C LEU A 41 29.48 28.82 19.92
N SER A 42 30.04 27.65 20.20
CA SER A 42 29.37 26.37 20.40
C SER A 42 30.17 25.59 21.44
N PHE A 43 29.69 24.40 21.84
CA PHE A 43 30.40 23.48 22.74
C PHE A 43 30.43 23.86 24.24
N MET A 44 29.26 24.05 24.85
CA MET A 44 28.87 23.45 26.14
C MET A 44 27.43 23.87 26.50
N ASP A 45 26.44 23.03 26.17
CA ASP A 45 25.09 22.98 26.78
C ASP A 45 24.27 21.82 26.16
N ASP A 46 24.65 20.56 26.43
CA ASP A 46 23.72 19.41 26.34
C ASP A 46 24.13 18.30 27.33
N LEU A 47 23.55 18.32 28.53
CA LEU A 47 23.56 17.18 29.46
C LEU A 47 22.42 17.25 30.51
N THR A 48 21.38 18.07 30.26
CA THR A 48 20.33 18.40 31.25
C THR A 48 18.89 18.33 30.70
N SER A 49 18.69 17.95 29.43
CA SER A 49 17.35 17.80 28.84
C SER A 49 16.79 16.36 28.83
N LYS A 50 17.64 15.33 28.96
CA LYS A 50 17.22 13.91 28.82
C LYS A 50 16.58 13.25 30.06
N TYR A 51 16.21 14.02 31.09
CA TYR A 51 15.61 13.50 32.33
C TYR A 51 14.21 14.05 32.69
N LEU A 52 13.59 14.88 31.85
CA LEU A 52 12.31 15.54 32.17
C LEU A 52 11.07 14.95 31.45
N LEU A 53 11.25 14.04 30.48
CA LEU A 53 10.13 13.45 29.72
C LEU A 53 9.55 12.15 30.32
N LEU A 54 10.29 11.45 31.20
CA LEU A 54 9.85 10.17 31.77
C LEU A 54 8.79 10.29 32.89
N VAL A 55 8.42 11.52 33.29
CA VAL A 55 7.55 11.77 34.45
C VAL A 55 6.14 12.21 34.05
N GLU A 56 5.94 12.86 32.90
CA GLU A 56 4.59 13.30 32.49
C GLU A 56 3.74 12.16 31.91
N GLN A 57 4.32 11.19 31.19
CA GLN A 57 3.56 10.08 30.62
C GLN A 57 2.93 9.15 31.68
N LEU A 58 3.54 9.02 32.86
CA LEU A 58 2.99 8.23 33.97
C LEU A 58 1.78 8.89 34.68
N VAL A 59 1.52 10.18 34.44
CA VAL A 59 0.42 10.92 35.10
C VAL A 59 -0.90 10.82 34.33
N LEU A 60 -0.86 10.65 33.01
CA LEU A 60 -2.06 10.56 32.17
C LEU A 60 -2.76 9.19 32.21
N ALA A 61 -2.01 8.10 32.48
CA ALA A 61 -2.55 6.74 32.52
C ALA A 61 -3.59 6.49 33.63
N CYS A 62 -3.61 7.29 34.70
CA CYS A 62 -4.44 7.04 35.89
C CYS A 62 -5.82 7.73 35.88
N ALA A 63 -6.20 8.39 34.78
CA ALA A 63 -7.36 9.29 34.75
C ALA A 63 -8.71 8.65 34.36
N ARG A 64 -8.76 7.38 33.90
CA ARG A 64 -9.91 6.86 33.12
C ARG A 64 -10.59 5.56 33.60
N ILE A 65 -10.42 5.12 34.86
CA ILE A 65 -11.15 3.95 35.40
C ILE A 65 -11.91 4.28 36.69
N ARG A 66 -13.25 4.38 36.59
CA ARG A 66 -14.30 4.29 37.65
C ARG A 66 -15.63 4.04 36.93
N ARG A 67 -16.52 3.09 37.28
CA ARG A 67 -16.69 2.14 38.42
C ARG A 67 -17.16 0.79 37.78
N THR A 68 -16.95 -0.43 38.30
CA THR A 68 -17.34 -1.09 39.58
C THR A 68 -16.65 -2.50 39.60
N GLU A 69 -16.70 -3.35 40.63
CA GLU A 69 -17.24 -3.19 42.00
C GLU A 69 -16.06 -3.17 43.02
N CYS A 70 -15.74 -3.98 44.06
CA CYS A 70 -16.25 -5.13 44.85
C CYS A 70 -16.14 -6.56 44.25
N VAL A 71 -15.60 -7.61 44.94
CA VAL A 71 -15.21 -7.90 46.35
C VAL A 71 -13.90 -8.75 46.35
N ALA A 72 -12.86 -8.55 47.17
CA ALA A 72 -12.80 -9.04 48.56
C ALA A 72 -11.64 -8.48 49.43
N MET A 73 -11.92 -8.33 50.73
CA MET A 73 -10.92 -8.30 51.82
C MET A 73 -10.51 -9.77 52.18
N ARG A 74 -9.42 -10.13 52.86
CA ARG A 74 -8.53 -9.53 53.90
C ARG A 74 -7.16 -10.28 53.81
N GLN A 75 -6.03 -9.87 54.42
CA GLN A 75 -5.81 -9.73 55.87
C GLN A 75 -4.68 -8.74 56.27
N PHE A 76 -4.99 -7.96 57.30
CA PHE A 76 -4.12 -7.39 58.35
C PHE A 76 -2.68 -6.90 58.08
N VAL A 77 -2.57 -5.57 58.10
CA VAL A 77 -1.39 -4.77 58.49
C VAL A 77 -0.92 -5.09 59.92
N SER A 78 0.41 -5.11 60.15
CA SER A 78 1.00 -4.92 61.49
C SER A 78 2.43 -4.37 61.45
N ARG A 79 2.58 -3.06 61.71
CA ARG A 79 3.85 -2.33 62.05
C ARG A 79 4.85 -2.20 60.88
N GLY A 80 5.64 -1.12 60.75
CA GLY A 80 5.68 0.15 61.49
C GLY A 80 7.12 0.65 61.70
N ALA A 81 7.37 1.95 61.45
CA ALA A 81 8.68 2.64 61.44
C ALA A 81 9.55 2.40 60.18
N ALA A 82 10.65 3.17 60.04
CA ALA A 82 11.21 3.56 58.73
C ALA A 82 12.73 3.35 58.55
N ILE A 83 13.10 3.33 57.26
CA ILE A 83 14.41 3.42 56.59
C ILE A 83 15.28 4.57 57.18
N PRO A 84 16.60 4.39 57.42
CA PRO A 84 17.59 4.39 56.32
C PRO A 84 18.78 3.41 56.38
N VAL A 85 19.38 3.24 55.19
CA VAL A 85 20.52 2.37 54.86
C VAL A 85 21.87 3.05 55.14
N ILE A 86 22.85 2.29 55.64
CA ILE A 86 24.29 2.53 55.46
C ILE A 86 24.97 1.20 55.08
N ALA A 87 25.98 1.27 54.21
CA ALA A 87 26.66 0.15 53.57
C ALA A 87 27.61 -0.66 54.48
N ILE A 88 28.05 -1.82 53.97
CA ILE A 88 29.47 -2.26 53.95
C ILE A 88 29.63 -3.37 52.88
N VAL A 89 30.76 -3.35 52.15
CA VAL A 89 31.19 -4.42 51.24
C VAL A 89 32.28 -5.26 51.92
N GLY A 90 32.20 -6.58 51.80
CA GLY A 90 33.18 -7.57 52.30
C GLY A 90 33.91 -8.30 51.16
N PHE A 91 35.05 -8.94 51.45
CA PHE A 91 36.09 -9.27 50.46
C PHE A 91 36.46 -10.77 50.37
N ALA A 92 37.19 -11.12 49.29
CA ALA A 92 37.97 -12.36 49.03
C ALA A 92 37.17 -13.62 48.58
N PHE A 93 37.72 -14.59 47.83
CA PHE A 93 39.12 -14.93 47.44
C PHE A 93 39.31 -14.89 45.89
N ALA A 94 40.40 -14.35 45.31
CA ALA A 94 41.75 -14.93 45.08
C ALA A 94 41.81 -15.98 43.94
N ALA A 95 42.41 -15.70 42.77
CA ALA A 95 43.86 -15.70 42.42
C ALA A 95 44.29 -17.02 41.71
N ALA A 96 45.15 -17.05 40.69
CA ALA A 96 46.09 -16.06 40.12
C ALA A 96 46.05 -16.09 38.54
N CYS A 97 47.01 -15.71 37.67
CA CYS A 97 48.42 -15.32 37.83
C CYS A 97 48.97 -14.31 36.78
N GLY A 98 49.37 -14.75 35.57
CA GLY A 98 50.03 -13.96 34.50
C GLY A 98 50.46 -14.84 33.30
N SER A 99 51.04 -14.33 32.20
CA SER A 99 51.71 -13.02 32.00
C SER A 99 51.52 -12.44 30.56
N PRO A 100 52.49 -11.86 29.83
CA PRO A 100 52.50 -10.41 29.59
C PRO A 100 52.27 -9.91 28.15
N SER A 101 52.04 -8.59 28.07
CA SER A 101 51.79 -7.74 26.90
C SER A 101 52.71 -7.87 25.67
N ARG A 102 52.15 -7.57 24.48
CA ARG A 102 52.89 -6.96 23.36
C ARG A 102 52.07 -5.88 22.63
N GLU A 103 52.75 -5.05 21.83
CA GLU A 103 52.29 -3.74 21.38
C GLU A 103 51.26 -3.74 20.23
N ARG A 104 50.42 -2.69 20.17
CA ARG A 104 49.68 -2.29 18.96
C ARG A 104 50.54 -1.35 18.09
N PRO A 105 50.68 -1.60 16.78
CA PRO A 105 50.94 -0.55 15.79
C PRO A 105 49.69 0.29 15.51
N GLY A 106 49.87 1.48 14.93
CA GLY A 106 48.79 2.28 14.33
C GLY A 106 48.55 1.93 12.85
N PRO A 107 47.55 2.56 12.21
CA PRO A 107 47.13 2.20 10.85
C PRO A 107 48.03 2.78 9.76
N ASP A 108 48.31 1.98 8.73
CA ASP A 108 48.50 2.40 7.34
C ASP A 108 48.47 1.14 6.44
N ALA A 109 48.09 1.33 5.16
CA ALA A 109 47.95 0.32 4.09
C ALA A 109 46.81 -0.71 4.21
N MET A 110 45.86 -0.62 3.26
CA MET A 110 45.12 -1.78 2.74
C MET A 110 46.06 -2.58 1.79
N PRO A 111 46.02 -3.92 1.83
CA PRO A 111 46.19 -4.75 0.64
C PRO A 111 44.81 -5.13 0.06
N SER A 112 44.77 -5.43 -1.24
CA SER A 112 43.60 -5.98 -1.92
C SER A 112 43.58 -7.50 -1.90
N SER A 113 42.41 -8.08 -2.19
CA SER A 113 42.15 -9.45 -2.66
C SER A 113 42.54 -10.63 -1.74
N ASP A 114 41.65 -11.61 -1.70
CA ASP A 114 41.85 -13.00 -1.27
C ASP A 114 42.22 -13.16 0.22
N GLY A 115 41.19 -13.11 1.08
CA GLY A 115 41.36 -13.09 2.55
C GLY A 115 40.16 -13.54 3.39
N MET A 116 39.20 -14.30 2.84
CA MET A 116 38.40 -15.19 3.69
C MET A 116 39.35 -16.15 4.43
N PRO A 117 39.04 -16.58 5.67
CA PRO A 117 39.67 -17.79 6.20
C PRO A 117 39.41 -18.93 5.20
N ALA A 118 40.40 -19.80 4.98
CA ALA A 118 40.14 -20.99 4.19
C ALA A 118 39.25 -21.91 5.04
N CYS A 119 38.03 -22.19 4.57
CA CYS A 119 37.11 -23.10 5.25
C CYS A 119 37.82 -24.43 5.58
N ASP A 120 37.58 -24.93 6.80
CA ASP A 120 37.93 -26.28 7.20
C ASP A 120 36.65 -27.13 7.05
N PRO A 121 36.51 -28.00 6.03
CA PRO A 121 35.24 -28.69 5.72
C PRO A 121 34.82 -29.79 6.72
N ALA A 122 35.36 -29.72 7.93
CA ALA A 122 35.10 -30.59 9.07
C ALA A 122 35.18 -29.80 10.40
N ALA A 123 35.03 -28.47 10.33
CA ALA A 123 34.51 -27.66 11.42
C ALA A 123 32.96 -27.71 11.39
N ASP A 124 32.36 -27.08 12.41
CA ASP A 124 31.05 -26.43 12.41
C ASP A 124 31.34 -25.06 13.07
N ASP A 125 30.99 -23.93 12.43
CA ASP A 125 31.54 -22.58 12.75
C ASP A 125 30.50 -21.63 13.41
N ASP A 126 29.22 -21.84 13.09
CA ASP A 126 27.99 -21.24 13.64
C ASP A 126 27.50 -22.00 14.89
N GLY A 127 27.32 -23.31 14.80
CA GLY A 127 27.08 -24.24 15.91
C GLY A 127 25.88 -25.20 15.77
N ASP A 128 25.31 -25.37 14.58
CA ASP A 128 24.06 -26.12 14.32
C ASP A 128 24.22 -27.67 14.36
N CYS A 129 25.45 -28.14 14.17
CA CYS A 129 25.96 -29.52 14.03
C CYS A 129 26.29 -29.99 12.60
N ILE A 130 25.86 -29.28 11.55
CA ILE A 130 26.22 -29.59 10.17
C ILE A 130 27.71 -29.19 9.96
N PRO A 131 28.54 -30.00 9.27
CA PRO A 131 29.94 -29.65 9.07
C PRO A 131 30.15 -28.86 7.78
N ASN A 132 30.81 -27.69 7.84
CA ASN A 132 30.93 -26.64 6.78
C ASN A 132 31.05 -27.13 5.31
N GLY A 133 31.63 -28.33 5.12
CA GLY A 133 31.74 -28.98 3.82
C GLY A 133 30.43 -29.49 3.22
N ILE A 134 29.35 -29.59 4.00
CA ILE A 134 27.99 -29.95 3.57
C ILE A 134 27.23 -28.68 3.17
N GLU A 135 27.27 -27.61 3.98
CA GLU A 135 26.72 -26.27 3.63
C GLU A 135 27.55 -25.52 2.56
N GLY A 136 28.18 -26.26 1.65
CA GLY A 136 28.77 -25.69 0.44
C GLY A 136 29.94 -24.72 0.63
N CYS A 137 30.61 -24.65 1.79
CA CYS A 137 31.72 -23.71 2.03
C CYS A 137 32.88 -23.85 1.01
N GLN A 138 32.98 -25.00 0.34
CA GLN A 138 33.98 -25.31 -0.68
C GLN A 138 33.67 -24.72 -2.07
N ALA A 139 32.48 -24.15 -2.27
CA ALA A 139 32.10 -23.48 -3.50
C ALA A 139 32.91 -22.18 -3.73
N SER A 140 32.76 -21.55 -4.90
CA SER A 140 33.42 -20.27 -5.20
C SER A 140 32.51 -19.34 -6.03
N PRO A 141 31.75 -18.41 -5.42
CA PRO A 141 31.67 -18.16 -3.97
C PRO A 141 31.13 -19.38 -3.19
N PRO A 142 31.33 -19.45 -1.86
CA PRO A 142 30.56 -20.33 -0.97
C PRO A 142 29.06 -20.29 -1.28
N ARG A 143 28.32 -21.29 -0.80
CA ARG A 143 26.85 -21.23 -0.84
C ARG A 143 26.36 -20.07 0.06
N ASP A 144 25.23 -19.50 -0.33
CA ASP A 144 24.62 -18.24 0.10
C ASP A 144 23.18 -18.38 -0.43
N SER A 145 22.37 -19.20 0.27
CA SER A 145 21.14 -19.80 -0.29
C SER A 145 19.93 -18.85 -0.26
N ASP A 146 19.70 -18.11 0.83
CA ASP A 146 18.70 -17.03 0.90
C ASP A 146 19.10 -15.77 0.08
N GLY A 147 20.40 -15.45 0.09
CA GLY A 147 20.98 -14.27 -0.57
C GLY A 147 21.20 -13.03 0.33
N ASP A 148 21.19 -13.13 1.66
CA ASP A 148 21.60 -12.09 2.62
C ASP A 148 23.04 -11.62 2.35
N GLY A 149 23.91 -12.54 1.96
CA GLY A 149 25.35 -12.35 1.81
C GLY A 149 26.17 -12.89 3.00
N SER A 150 25.51 -13.55 3.95
CA SER A 150 26.09 -14.48 4.91
C SER A 150 26.10 -15.88 4.26
N PRO A 151 27.28 -16.52 4.08
CA PRO A 151 27.33 -17.88 3.54
C PRO A 151 26.71 -18.88 4.50
N ASP A 152 26.01 -19.90 3.98
CA ASP A 152 25.32 -20.96 4.75
C ASP A 152 26.16 -21.43 5.96
N TYR A 153 27.43 -21.81 5.75
CA TYR A 153 28.38 -22.26 6.79
C TYR A 153 28.81 -21.23 7.87
N LEU A 154 28.12 -20.10 7.96
CA LEU A 154 28.29 -19.04 8.96
C LEU A 154 26.94 -18.46 9.42
N ASP A 155 25.82 -19.03 8.95
CA ASP A 155 24.47 -18.66 9.35
C ASP A 155 23.81 -19.82 10.13
N GLY A 156 22.54 -19.65 10.51
CA GLY A 156 21.73 -20.69 11.16
C GLY A 156 20.24 -20.49 10.86
N GLU A 157 19.98 -20.01 9.64
CA GLU A 157 18.70 -19.80 8.96
C GLU A 157 19.03 -19.79 7.44
N SER A 158 19.72 -20.83 6.94
CA SER A 158 20.46 -20.81 5.65
C SER A 158 19.63 -20.46 4.41
N ASP A 159 18.32 -20.68 4.43
CA ASP A 159 17.37 -20.44 3.35
C ASP A 159 16.49 -19.18 3.53
N GLY A 160 16.53 -18.55 4.71
CA GLY A 160 15.74 -17.39 5.09
C GLY A 160 14.27 -17.69 5.46
N ASP A 161 13.95 -18.93 5.84
CA ASP A 161 12.60 -19.35 6.24
C ASP A 161 12.19 -18.88 7.66
N THR A 162 13.13 -18.76 8.59
CA THR A 162 12.94 -18.52 10.05
C THR A 162 12.73 -19.74 10.95
N LEU A 163 12.69 -20.96 10.39
CA LEU A 163 13.17 -22.15 11.09
C LEU A 163 14.73 -22.14 11.17
N PRO A 164 15.36 -22.81 12.16
CA PRO A 164 16.82 -22.92 12.23
C PRO A 164 17.33 -24.28 11.71
N ASP A 165 18.48 -24.25 11.04
CA ASP A 165 19.17 -25.43 10.48
C ASP A 165 19.34 -26.58 11.50
N GLU A 166 19.51 -26.27 12.80
CA GLU A 166 19.66 -27.26 13.89
C GLU A 166 18.41 -28.13 14.14
N ASP A 167 17.22 -27.67 13.74
CA ASP A 167 15.96 -28.42 13.84
C ASP A 167 15.62 -29.14 12.51
N GLU A 168 16.10 -28.64 11.35
CA GLU A 168 15.77 -29.12 10.00
C GLU A 168 16.71 -30.22 9.47
N VAL A 169 17.98 -30.20 9.89
CA VAL A 169 19.02 -31.23 9.60
C VAL A 169 18.53 -32.68 9.75
N GLY A 170 17.53 -32.89 10.61
CA GLY A 170 16.87 -34.17 10.79
C GLY A 170 17.68 -35.16 11.61
N ALA A 171 17.97 -36.34 11.04
CA ALA A 171 18.45 -37.48 11.82
C ALA A 171 19.97 -37.49 12.07
N THR A 172 20.76 -36.87 11.18
CA THR A 172 22.22 -36.99 11.14
C THR A 172 22.89 -35.84 10.39
N CYS A 173 23.67 -35.01 11.08
CA CYS A 173 24.39 -33.88 10.46
C CYS A 173 25.44 -34.28 9.40
N ASP A 174 25.90 -35.55 9.37
CA ASP A 174 26.79 -36.08 8.30
C ASP A 174 26.02 -36.44 6.99
N ASP A 175 24.68 -36.46 7.01
CA ASP A 175 23.76 -36.98 5.97
C ASP A 175 22.38 -36.32 6.22
N PRO A 176 22.23 -35.00 5.93
CA PRO A 176 21.03 -34.21 6.25
C PRO A 176 19.81 -34.68 5.44
N ARG A 177 18.61 -34.23 5.83
CA ARG A 177 17.38 -34.55 5.09
C ARG A 177 17.34 -33.83 3.73
N ASP A 178 16.69 -34.48 2.77
CA ASP A 178 16.42 -34.09 1.38
C ASP A 178 15.04 -34.74 1.10
N THR A 179 13.99 -34.00 1.43
CA THR A 179 12.62 -34.52 1.62
C THR A 179 11.90 -34.84 0.30
N ASP A 180 11.87 -33.91 -0.66
CA ASP A 180 11.26 -34.13 -1.98
C ASP A 180 12.13 -35.02 -2.91
N GLY A 181 13.46 -34.98 -2.72
CA GLY A 181 14.45 -35.69 -3.53
C GLY A 181 15.03 -34.91 -4.71
N ASP A 182 14.93 -33.57 -4.75
CA ASP A 182 15.61 -32.65 -5.67
C ASP A 182 17.14 -32.81 -5.60
N GLY A 183 17.66 -32.99 -4.38
CA GLY A 183 19.09 -32.93 -4.07
C GLY A 183 19.54 -31.60 -3.44
N THR A 184 18.58 -30.75 -3.03
CA THR A 184 18.78 -29.67 -2.07
C THR A 184 18.33 -30.16 -0.69
N PRO A 185 19.15 -30.04 0.37
CA PRO A 185 18.72 -30.46 1.70
C PRO A 185 17.63 -29.55 2.27
N ASP A 186 16.77 -30.06 3.17
CA ASP A 186 15.67 -29.34 3.82
C ASP A 186 16.12 -27.95 4.35
N PHE A 187 17.20 -27.90 5.16
CA PHE A 187 17.79 -26.65 5.69
C PHE A 187 18.33 -25.64 4.63
N GLN A 188 18.20 -25.95 3.35
CA GLN A 188 18.60 -25.09 2.22
C GLN A 188 17.48 -24.93 1.17
N ASP A 189 16.25 -25.37 1.46
CA ASP A 189 15.07 -25.28 0.59
C ASP A 189 13.80 -25.00 1.39
N ALA A 190 13.36 -23.74 1.37
CA ALA A 190 12.23 -23.20 2.14
C ALA A 190 10.83 -23.71 1.71
N ASP A 191 10.73 -24.92 1.17
CA ASP A 191 9.56 -25.61 0.62
C ASP A 191 9.91 -27.11 0.56
N SER A 192 10.26 -27.71 1.70
CA SER A 192 11.05 -28.97 1.82
C SER A 192 10.47 -30.17 1.06
N ASP A 193 9.15 -30.25 0.89
CA ASP A 193 8.49 -31.32 0.11
C ASP A 193 7.97 -30.88 -1.27
N ASN A 194 8.21 -29.61 -1.63
CA ASN A 194 7.83 -28.94 -2.88
C ASN A 194 6.31 -28.92 -3.16
N ASP A 195 5.48 -28.92 -2.12
CA ASP A 195 4.05 -28.60 -2.17
C ASP A 195 3.81 -27.17 -2.72
N GLY A 196 4.55 -26.15 -2.27
CA GLY A 196 4.26 -24.75 -2.55
C GLY A 196 3.77 -23.93 -1.36
N VAL A 197 3.94 -24.42 -0.14
CA VAL A 197 3.77 -23.70 1.13
C VAL A 197 5.09 -23.81 1.90
N ASN A 198 5.71 -22.68 2.22
CA ASN A 198 6.98 -22.67 2.97
C ASN A 198 6.83 -23.30 4.37
N ASP A 199 7.86 -24.01 4.82
CA ASP A 199 7.95 -24.73 6.09
C ASP A 199 7.54 -23.86 7.31
N ASN A 200 7.93 -22.58 7.38
CA ASN A 200 7.48 -21.61 8.40
C ASN A 200 5.96 -21.36 8.48
N HIS A 201 5.21 -21.64 7.41
CA HIS A 201 3.76 -21.53 7.36
C HIS A 201 3.08 -22.86 7.69
N GLU A 202 3.85 -23.95 7.73
CA GLU A 202 3.44 -25.32 8.00
C GLU A 202 3.59 -25.64 9.50
N ASP A 203 4.80 -25.61 10.08
CA ASP A 203 4.98 -25.54 11.56
C ASP A 203 5.29 -24.11 12.02
N ARG A 204 4.23 -23.31 12.03
CA ARG A 204 4.21 -21.90 12.47
C ARG A 204 4.66 -21.66 13.92
N ASN A 205 4.87 -22.71 14.70
CA ASN A 205 5.15 -22.63 16.13
C ASN A 205 6.49 -23.28 16.53
N GLY A 206 7.09 -24.11 15.66
CA GLY A 206 8.39 -24.72 15.86
C GLY A 206 8.42 -25.69 17.04
N ASP A 207 7.38 -26.53 17.20
CA ASP A 207 7.32 -27.54 18.26
C ASP A 207 7.18 -28.99 17.76
N GLY A 208 7.05 -29.18 16.45
CA GLY A 208 6.91 -30.49 15.80
C GLY A 208 5.56 -31.16 16.07
N ILE A 209 4.53 -30.41 16.49
CA ILE A 209 3.20 -30.93 16.83
C ILE A 209 2.09 -30.10 16.18
N ILE A 210 1.84 -30.38 14.90
CA ILE A 210 0.78 -29.79 14.06
C ILE A 210 -0.52 -29.49 14.84
N GLY A 211 -0.69 -28.20 15.14
CA GLY A 211 -1.75 -27.55 15.90
C GLY A 211 -1.96 -28.11 17.31
N THR A 212 -2.93 -29.00 17.41
CA THR A 212 -3.37 -29.59 18.69
C THR A 212 -3.44 -31.13 18.64
N CYS A 213 -2.89 -31.74 17.58
CA CYS A 213 -2.99 -33.16 17.25
C CYS A 213 -2.12 -34.08 18.15
N THR A 214 -2.29 -33.97 19.47
CA THR A 214 -1.49 -34.62 20.53
C THR A 214 -1.68 -36.14 20.69
N LEU A 215 -2.38 -36.82 19.78
CA LEU A 215 -2.68 -38.27 19.87
C LEU A 215 -1.65 -39.09 19.10
N GLN A 216 -0.70 -39.70 19.82
CA GLN A 216 0.39 -40.46 19.19
C GLN A 216 -0.04 -41.78 18.52
N CYS A 217 0.57 -42.06 17.37
CA CYS A 217 0.33 -43.21 16.50
C CYS A 217 1.64 -43.84 15.96
N ALA A 218 1.54 -45.03 15.38
CA ALA A 218 2.60 -45.67 14.59
C ALA A 218 2.04 -46.28 13.28
N SER A 219 0.81 -45.89 12.95
CA SER A 219 0.03 -46.22 11.74
C SER A 219 -1.36 -45.56 11.87
N GLY A 220 -1.99 -45.22 10.75
CA GLY A 220 -3.39 -44.73 10.73
C GLY A 220 -4.41 -45.68 11.39
N SER A 221 -4.06 -46.96 11.62
CA SER A 221 -4.91 -47.92 12.35
C SER A 221 -5.13 -47.57 13.84
N GLN A 222 -4.36 -46.61 14.38
CA GLN A 222 -4.50 -46.10 15.74
C GLN A 222 -5.34 -44.82 15.83
N CYS A 223 -5.66 -44.20 14.70
CA CYS A 223 -6.28 -42.89 14.63
C CYS A 223 -7.82 -42.94 14.48
N PRO A 224 -8.53 -41.83 14.78
CA PRO A 224 -9.96 -41.69 14.48
C PRO A 224 -10.30 -41.96 13.00
N PRO A 225 -11.57 -42.31 12.67
CA PRO A 225 -11.97 -42.67 11.29
C PRO A 225 -12.00 -41.52 10.25
N ALA A 226 -11.37 -40.40 10.55
CA ALA A 226 -11.23 -39.18 9.74
C ALA A 226 -9.97 -38.44 10.21
N ALA A 227 -8.88 -39.20 10.41
CA ALA A 227 -7.60 -38.71 10.86
C ALA A 227 -6.50 -39.65 10.33
N HIS A 228 -5.51 -39.08 9.66
CA HIS A 228 -4.33 -39.79 9.21
C HIS A 228 -3.30 -39.91 10.35
N CYS A 229 -2.13 -40.47 10.04
CA CYS A 229 -1.02 -40.62 10.96
C CYS A 229 0.23 -40.17 10.21
N SER A 230 0.48 -38.86 10.21
CA SER A 230 1.82 -38.34 10.01
C SER A 230 2.76 -39.11 10.94
N LEU A 231 3.92 -39.48 10.40
CA LEU A 231 5.03 -40.10 11.11
C LEU A 231 6.22 -39.17 10.97
N PRO A 232 7.07 -38.98 11.99
CA PRO A 232 8.22 -38.10 11.86
C PRO A 232 9.10 -38.60 10.70
N ALA A 233 9.56 -37.69 9.85
CA ALA A 233 10.20 -38.02 8.59
C ALA A 233 11.46 -38.90 8.74
N ASP A 234 12.12 -38.88 9.91
CA ASP A 234 13.23 -39.79 10.24
C ASP A 234 12.82 -41.28 10.38
N GLY A 235 11.53 -41.56 10.57
CA GLY A 235 10.97 -42.89 10.83
C GLY A 235 11.29 -43.47 12.22
N VAL A 236 11.82 -42.68 13.17
CA VAL A 236 12.32 -43.14 14.49
C VAL A 236 11.46 -42.60 15.67
N GLY A 237 10.18 -42.35 15.44
CA GLY A 237 9.27 -41.84 16.47
C GLY A 237 7.99 -42.63 16.72
N LEU A 238 7.09 -41.99 17.47
CA LEU A 238 5.65 -42.15 17.29
C LEU A 238 5.17 -40.88 16.60
N GLY A 239 4.47 -41.04 15.49
CA GLY A 239 3.79 -39.95 14.81
C GLY A 239 2.53 -39.51 15.51
N HIS A 240 1.78 -38.62 14.87
CA HIS A 240 0.64 -37.95 15.46
C HIS A 240 -0.62 -38.13 14.59
N CYS A 241 -1.77 -38.35 15.23
CA CYS A 241 -3.04 -38.51 14.52
C CYS A 241 -3.60 -37.15 14.13
N ILE A 242 -3.33 -36.73 12.89
CA ILE A 242 -3.73 -35.44 12.36
C ILE A 242 -5.09 -35.53 11.67
N SER A 243 -5.85 -34.46 11.78
CA SER A 243 -7.07 -34.20 11.01
C SER A 243 -7.27 -32.70 10.95
N LEU A 244 -7.90 -32.17 9.91
CA LEU A 244 -8.24 -30.75 9.77
C LEU A 244 -8.93 -30.12 11.02
N ASP A 245 -9.66 -30.93 11.80
CA ASP A 245 -10.33 -30.53 13.06
C ASP A 245 -9.36 -30.30 14.26
N CYS A 246 -8.10 -30.77 14.18
CA CYS A 246 -7.07 -30.57 15.22
C CYS A 246 -5.81 -29.82 14.75
N ALA A 247 -5.56 -29.75 13.44
CA ALA A 247 -4.38 -29.10 12.87
C ALA A 247 -4.34 -27.57 13.07
N ASP A 248 -5.50 -26.94 13.34
CA ASP A 248 -5.70 -25.52 13.72
C ASP A 248 -5.08 -24.44 12.80
N GLY A 249 -4.47 -24.85 11.67
CA GLY A 249 -3.82 -23.98 10.70
C GLY A 249 -2.33 -24.26 10.45
N GLU A 250 -1.84 -25.42 10.90
CA GLU A 250 -0.49 -25.95 10.66
C GLU A 250 -0.58 -27.24 9.81
N THR A 251 0.52 -27.60 9.16
CA THR A 251 0.69 -28.73 8.21
C THR A 251 2.10 -29.33 8.38
N ASP A 252 2.42 -30.44 7.70
CA ASP A 252 3.66 -31.21 7.89
C ASP A 252 4.69 -30.83 6.82
N PRO A 253 5.77 -30.07 7.15
CA PRO A 253 6.79 -29.60 6.18
C PRO A 253 7.52 -30.72 5.41
N HIS A 254 7.21 -31.98 5.71
CA HIS A 254 7.84 -33.14 5.11
C HIS A 254 6.81 -34.10 4.48
N ASN A 255 5.55 -33.69 4.31
CA ASN A 255 4.46 -34.44 3.68
C ASN A 255 3.24 -33.54 3.32
N GLY A 256 3.24 -32.94 2.13
CA GLY A 256 2.17 -32.11 1.55
C GLY A 256 0.87 -32.83 1.14
N ASP A 257 0.48 -33.88 1.89
CA ASP A 257 -0.88 -34.42 2.04
C ASP A 257 -0.98 -34.91 3.50
N THR A 258 -0.84 -33.96 4.43
CA THR A 258 -0.75 -34.13 5.89
C THR A 258 -1.92 -34.97 6.41
N ASP A 259 -3.13 -34.62 5.96
CA ASP A 259 -4.42 -35.25 6.31
C ASP A 259 -4.62 -36.61 5.60
N GLY A 260 -3.84 -36.92 4.56
CA GLY A 260 -3.86 -38.21 3.84
C GLY A 260 -5.17 -38.48 3.09
N ASP A 261 -5.89 -37.42 2.70
CA ASP A 261 -7.17 -37.46 1.96
C ASP A 261 -6.94 -37.72 0.47
N GLY A 262 -5.78 -37.27 -0.06
CA GLY A 262 -5.47 -37.23 -1.48
C GLY A 262 -5.74 -35.86 -2.12
N VAL A 263 -5.56 -34.79 -1.33
CA VAL A 263 -5.58 -33.38 -1.77
C VAL A 263 -4.37 -32.70 -1.14
N ASP A 264 -3.53 -32.12 -1.99
CA ASP A 264 -2.24 -31.53 -1.60
C ASP A 264 -2.44 -30.33 -0.63
N ASP A 265 -1.50 -30.07 0.29
CA ASP A 265 -1.72 -29.09 1.38
C ASP A 265 -1.84 -27.63 0.91
N ASN A 266 -1.20 -27.25 -0.21
CA ASN A 266 -1.47 -25.98 -0.91
C ASN A 266 -2.94 -25.82 -1.38
N LEU A 267 -3.67 -26.93 -1.56
CA LEU A 267 -5.08 -26.95 -1.98
C LEU A 267 -6.04 -27.03 -0.77
N GLU A 268 -5.65 -27.72 0.30
CA GLU A 268 -6.35 -27.75 1.59
C GLU A 268 -6.30 -26.37 2.28
N GLY A 269 -5.10 -25.79 2.33
CA GLY A 269 -4.82 -24.42 2.77
C GLY A 269 -5.11 -24.17 4.25
N THR A 270 -4.45 -24.95 5.13
CA THR A 270 -4.24 -24.64 6.57
C THR A 270 -5.49 -24.11 7.28
N ALA A 271 -6.65 -24.77 7.05
CA ALA A 271 -8.00 -24.48 7.57
C ALA A 271 -8.61 -23.07 7.27
N ILE A 272 -7.82 -21.99 7.27
CA ILE A 272 -8.26 -20.61 7.08
C ILE A 272 -8.71 -20.38 5.63
N CYS A 273 -8.10 -21.08 4.67
CA CYS A 273 -8.50 -21.02 3.28
C CYS A 273 -9.72 -21.87 2.90
N ASN A 274 -10.31 -22.68 3.81
CA ASN A 274 -11.39 -23.63 3.50
C ASN A 274 -12.48 -23.01 2.59
N PRO A 275 -12.49 -23.32 1.27
CA PRO A 275 -13.21 -22.51 0.31
C PRO A 275 -14.65 -22.98 0.08
N THR A 276 -14.99 -24.15 0.62
CA THR A 276 -16.19 -24.91 0.24
C THR A 276 -17.47 -24.39 0.89
N SER A 277 -17.35 -23.66 2.00
CA SER A 277 -18.48 -23.31 2.87
C SER A 277 -18.74 -21.78 2.93
N PRO A 278 -19.78 -21.26 2.25
CA PRO A 278 -20.25 -19.87 2.40
C PRO A 278 -20.84 -19.52 3.78
N MET A 279 -20.67 -20.41 4.77
CA MET A 279 -21.05 -20.25 6.17
C MET A 279 -19.81 -20.10 7.08
N ASN A 280 -18.60 -20.31 6.55
CA ASN A 280 -17.34 -19.98 7.22
C ASN A 280 -17.25 -18.44 7.39
N PRO A 281 -17.08 -17.90 8.62
CA PRO A 281 -16.98 -16.45 8.83
C PRO A 281 -15.68 -15.82 8.30
N PHE A 282 -14.68 -16.64 7.92
CA PHE A 282 -13.41 -16.23 7.33
C PHE A 282 -13.42 -16.37 5.78
N GLY A 283 -14.06 -17.43 5.28
CA GLY A 283 -14.04 -17.85 3.87
C GLY A 283 -14.92 -17.07 2.89
N LEU A 284 -15.24 -17.71 1.75
CA LEU A 284 -15.83 -17.06 0.58
C LEU A 284 -17.16 -16.32 0.82
N LYS A 285 -17.17 -15.01 0.55
CA LYS A 285 -18.41 -14.24 0.48
C LYS A 285 -19.27 -14.70 -0.72
N PRO A 286 -20.55 -15.05 -0.52
CA PRO A 286 -21.42 -15.47 -1.61
C PRO A 286 -21.75 -14.30 -2.55
N ILE A 287 -21.66 -14.56 -3.85
CA ILE A 287 -22.09 -13.67 -4.93
C ILE A 287 -23.05 -14.42 -5.86
N LYS A 288 -23.74 -13.67 -6.72
CA LYS A 288 -24.62 -14.23 -7.76
C LYS A 288 -24.20 -13.73 -9.14
N TYR A 289 -24.66 -14.46 -10.15
CA TYR A 289 -24.30 -14.24 -11.53
C TYR A 289 -25.53 -14.14 -12.41
N ILE A 290 -25.49 -13.23 -13.38
CA ILE A 290 -26.43 -13.18 -14.49
C ILE A 290 -25.66 -13.15 -15.81
N ASP A 291 -25.98 -14.08 -16.69
CA ASP A 291 -25.45 -14.15 -18.05
C ASP A 291 -26.45 -13.50 -19.02
N SER A 292 -25.93 -12.75 -20.01
CA SER A 292 -26.70 -12.12 -21.08
C SER A 292 -27.69 -13.09 -21.76
N THR A 293 -27.33 -14.37 -21.90
CA THR A 293 -28.17 -15.46 -22.47
C THR A 293 -29.45 -15.71 -21.68
N MET A 294 -29.48 -15.40 -20.38
CA MET A 294 -30.66 -15.50 -19.51
C MET A 294 -31.52 -14.22 -19.50
N THR A 295 -31.14 -13.19 -20.25
CA THR A 295 -31.84 -11.89 -20.32
C THR A 295 -32.66 -11.73 -21.61
N ALA A 296 -33.29 -10.57 -21.78
CA ALA A 296 -33.91 -10.17 -23.06
C ALA A 296 -32.90 -9.94 -24.21
N TYR A 297 -31.58 -10.01 -23.94
CA TYR A 297 -30.51 -9.62 -24.87
C TYR A 297 -29.42 -10.71 -25.05
N PRO A 298 -29.79 -11.96 -25.42
CA PRO A 298 -28.89 -13.11 -25.41
C PRO A 298 -27.69 -13.04 -26.38
N MET A 299 -27.69 -12.10 -27.33
CA MET A 299 -26.60 -11.88 -28.29
C MET A 299 -25.62 -10.77 -27.86
N SER A 300 -25.81 -10.17 -26.67
CA SER A 300 -24.97 -9.08 -26.19
C SER A 300 -23.69 -9.53 -25.45
N ASN A 301 -23.48 -10.83 -25.27
CA ASN A 301 -22.18 -11.42 -24.90
C ASN A 301 -21.54 -10.83 -23.62
N TRP A 302 -22.19 -10.94 -22.47
CA TRP A 302 -21.58 -10.61 -21.17
C TRP A 302 -22.09 -11.54 -20.07
N ARG A 303 -21.27 -11.75 -19.04
CA ARG A 303 -21.67 -12.32 -17.74
C ARG A 303 -21.28 -11.32 -16.66
N LEU A 304 -22.21 -11.03 -15.75
CA LEU A 304 -22.05 -10.06 -14.67
C LEU A 304 -22.11 -10.80 -13.33
N ALA A 305 -21.19 -10.49 -12.43
CA ALA A 305 -21.17 -10.94 -11.03
C ALA A 305 -21.54 -9.78 -10.10
N MET A 306 -22.32 -10.05 -9.06
CA MET A 306 -22.75 -9.04 -8.10
C MET A 306 -23.03 -9.64 -6.70
N ASP A 307 -23.12 -8.78 -5.70
CA ASP A 307 -23.54 -9.15 -4.34
C ASP A 307 -24.94 -9.82 -4.37
N VAL A 308 -25.12 -10.90 -3.60
CA VAL A 308 -26.39 -11.63 -3.50
C VAL A 308 -27.58 -10.73 -3.12
N ALA A 309 -27.34 -9.67 -2.35
CA ALA A 309 -28.37 -8.73 -1.87
C ALA A 309 -28.85 -7.71 -2.92
N ALA A 310 -28.23 -7.65 -4.11
CA ALA A 310 -28.64 -6.70 -5.16
C ALA A 310 -30.07 -6.98 -5.67
N VAL A 311 -30.86 -5.93 -5.92
CA VAL A 311 -32.18 -6.03 -6.55
C VAL A 311 -32.05 -5.86 -8.06
N GLU A 312 -32.38 -6.91 -8.80
CA GLU A 312 -32.12 -7.02 -10.24
C GLU A 312 -33.30 -6.57 -11.11
N GLY A 313 -33.00 -6.17 -12.36
CA GLY A 313 -34.01 -5.85 -13.36
C GLY A 313 -33.43 -5.77 -14.78
N THR A 314 -34.27 -6.08 -15.76
CA THR A 314 -33.93 -5.97 -17.19
C THR A 314 -34.83 -4.94 -17.85
N PRO A 315 -34.37 -3.69 -18.07
CA PRO A 315 -35.11 -2.68 -18.83
C PRO A 315 -35.31 -3.14 -20.28
N SER A 316 -36.48 -2.86 -20.88
CA SER A 316 -36.74 -3.12 -22.29
C SER A 316 -36.35 -1.93 -23.16
N ILE A 317 -35.57 -2.19 -24.21
CA ILE A 317 -35.13 -1.22 -25.21
C ILE A 317 -36.05 -1.32 -26.44
N THR A 318 -36.55 -0.18 -26.90
CA THR A 318 -37.35 -0.07 -28.13
C THR A 318 -36.46 -0.30 -29.34
N ASN A 319 -36.74 -1.31 -30.18
CA ASN A 319 -35.93 -1.66 -31.35
C ASN A 319 -34.41 -1.78 -31.03
N PRO A 320 -33.99 -2.83 -30.29
CA PRO A 320 -32.58 -3.06 -29.97
C PRO A 320 -31.83 -3.62 -31.20
N THR A 321 -30.55 -3.30 -31.34
CA THR A 321 -29.62 -4.09 -32.17
C THR A 321 -29.20 -5.36 -31.42
N MET A 322 -28.51 -6.30 -32.08
CA MET A 322 -28.03 -7.53 -31.43
C MET A 322 -27.03 -7.26 -30.29
N LEU A 323 -26.32 -6.12 -30.35
CA LEU A 323 -25.37 -5.66 -29.32
C LEU A 323 -26.03 -4.77 -28.26
N ASN A 324 -27.30 -4.37 -28.42
CA ASN A 324 -27.97 -3.58 -27.39
C ASN A 324 -28.40 -4.45 -26.21
N ALA A 325 -28.02 -4.05 -25.00
CA ALA A 325 -28.57 -4.59 -23.77
C ALA A 325 -28.65 -3.53 -22.67
N ALA A 326 -29.63 -3.69 -21.79
CA ALA A 326 -29.73 -2.96 -20.53
C ALA A 326 -29.95 -3.93 -19.38
N TYR A 327 -29.25 -3.73 -18.27
CA TYR A 327 -29.49 -4.43 -17.02
C TYR A 327 -29.34 -3.46 -15.84
N THR A 328 -29.98 -3.74 -14.72
CA THR A 328 -29.93 -2.92 -13.50
C THR A 328 -29.81 -3.80 -12.26
N PHE A 329 -29.00 -3.38 -11.30
CA PHE A 329 -28.69 -4.14 -10.09
C PHE A 329 -28.47 -3.15 -8.92
N ASP A 330 -29.40 -3.13 -7.97
CA ASP A 330 -29.49 -2.08 -6.95
C ASP A 330 -29.15 -2.59 -5.54
N MET A 331 -28.20 -1.95 -4.86
CA MET A 331 -27.90 -2.22 -3.46
C MET A 331 -28.79 -1.36 -2.55
N ILE A 332 -29.93 -1.93 -2.18
CA ILE A 332 -31.05 -1.19 -1.56
C ILE A 332 -30.90 -0.89 -0.06
N ALA A 333 -29.87 -1.43 0.59
CA ALA A 333 -29.67 -1.28 2.03
C ALA A 333 -29.46 0.20 2.42
N PRO A 334 -29.96 0.68 3.59
CA PRO A 334 -29.95 2.12 3.92
C PRO A 334 -28.57 2.76 4.08
N ASP A 335 -27.57 1.94 4.39
CA ASP A 335 -26.14 2.26 4.45
C ASP A 335 -25.47 2.30 3.06
N THR A 336 -26.04 1.64 2.06
CA THR A 336 -25.41 1.45 0.74
C THR A 336 -26.06 2.33 -0.33
N GLN A 337 -27.38 2.20 -0.54
CA GLN A 337 -28.20 2.96 -1.51
C GLN A 337 -27.55 3.24 -2.89
N VAL A 338 -26.88 2.25 -3.49
CA VAL A 338 -26.30 2.36 -4.85
C VAL A 338 -27.28 1.81 -5.88
N ALA A 339 -27.47 2.53 -6.99
CA ALA A 339 -28.27 2.05 -8.13
C ALA A 339 -27.37 1.70 -9.33
N GLY A 340 -27.15 0.41 -9.58
CA GLY A 340 -26.22 -0.10 -10.59
C GLY A 340 -26.85 -0.34 -11.96
N PHE A 341 -26.05 -0.22 -13.02
CA PHE A 341 -26.46 -0.42 -14.41
C PHE A 341 -25.39 -1.11 -15.25
N LEU A 342 -25.85 -1.83 -16.28
CA LEU A 342 -25.06 -2.25 -17.42
C LEU A 342 -25.77 -1.76 -18.68
N ALA A 343 -25.00 -1.17 -19.60
CA ALA A 343 -25.45 -0.66 -20.88
C ALA A 343 -24.51 -1.13 -21.99
N SER A 344 -24.96 -2.06 -22.82
CA SER A 344 -24.23 -2.52 -24.02
C SER A 344 -24.81 -1.88 -25.27
N ARG A 345 -23.93 -1.49 -26.20
CA ARG A 345 -24.31 -0.98 -27.53
C ARG A 345 -23.22 -1.23 -28.56
N SER A 346 -23.53 -0.91 -29.82
CA SER A 346 -22.51 -0.72 -30.84
C SER A 346 -21.57 0.42 -30.45
N ALA A 347 -20.28 0.25 -30.72
CA ALA A 347 -19.26 1.27 -30.51
C ALA A 347 -19.54 2.50 -31.40
N SER A 348 -19.29 3.69 -30.84
CA SER A 348 -19.36 4.99 -31.53
C SER A 348 -18.00 5.67 -31.61
N ALA A 349 -17.00 5.22 -30.86
CA ALA A 349 -15.66 5.78 -30.87
C ALA A 349 -14.56 4.71 -31.08
N ASN A 350 -13.33 5.19 -31.24
CA ASN A 350 -12.16 4.37 -31.58
C ASN A 350 -11.34 3.90 -30.37
N SER A 351 -11.62 4.43 -29.18
CA SER A 351 -10.99 4.08 -27.90
C SER A 351 -12.03 4.05 -26.77
N ALA A 352 -11.77 3.31 -25.69
CA ALA A 352 -12.58 3.30 -24.47
C ALA A 352 -12.59 4.69 -23.80
N VAL A 353 -11.47 5.41 -23.86
CA VAL A 353 -11.37 6.82 -23.41
C VAL A 353 -12.32 7.73 -24.20
N SER A 354 -12.41 7.58 -25.53
CA SER A 354 -13.37 8.36 -26.33
C SER A 354 -14.83 7.88 -26.19
N GLU A 355 -15.07 6.64 -25.75
CA GLU A 355 -16.40 6.19 -25.35
C GLU A 355 -16.85 6.81 -24.01
N ILE A 356 -15.93 6.98 -23.05
CA ILE A 356 -16.17 7.80 -21.84
C ILE A 356 -16.48 9.26 -22.23
N GLY A 357 -15.73 9.86 -23.16
CA GLY A 357 -16.06 11.20 -23.66
C GLY A 357 -17.43 11.29 -24.36
N THR A 358 -17.82 10.24 -25.09
CA THR A 358 -19.17 10.14 -25.66
C THR A 358 -20.25 10.08 -24.56
N LEU A 359 -19.99 9.37 -23.45
CA LEU A 359 -20.88 9.33 -22.29
C LEU A 359 -20.97 10.70 -21.59
N VAL A 360 -19.85 11.41 -21.38
CA VAL A 360 -19.83 12.77 -20.79
C VAL A 360 -20.69 13.73 -21.61
N LEU A 361 -20.47 13.82 -22.93
CA LEU A 361 -21.26 14.65 -23.83
C LEU A 361 -22.76 14.29 -23.83
N ASN A 362 -23.08 12.99 -23.73
CA ASN A 362 -24.47 12.54 -23.62
C ASN A 362 -25.11 12.91 -22.26
N LEU A 363 -24.33 12.97 -21.18
CA LEU A 363 -24.78 13.39 -19.84
C LEU A 363 -25.01 14.91 -19.76
N GLU A 364 -24.14 15.71 -20.38
CA GLU A 364 -24.31 17.17 -20.46
C GLU A 364 -25.60 17.57 -21.18
N ASN A 365 -26.00 16.78 -22.19
CA ASN A 365 -27.24 16.97 -22.95
C ASN A 365 -28.45 16.22 -22.34
N ALA A 366 -28.29 15.55 -21.20
CA ALA A 366 -29.32 14.72 -20.61
C ALA A 366 -30.34 15.53 -19.78
N PRO A 367 -31.62 15.13 -19.74
CA PRO A 367 -32.65 15.87 -19.02
C PRO A 367 -32.36 15.96 -17.52
N PHE A 368 -32.60 17.14 -16.95
CA PHE A 368 -32.41 17.50 -15.54
C PHE A 368 -30.97 17.60 -15.03
N ILE A 369 -29.97 17.11 -15.76
CA ILE A 369 -28.56 17.41 -15.44
C ILE A 369 -28.31 18.92 -15.66
N SER A 370 -27.59 19.56 -14.74
CA SER A 370 -27.19 20.97 -14.86
C SER A 370 -25.68 21.16 -14.89
N THR A 371 -24.91 20.17 -14.43
CA THR A 371 -23.45 20.19 -14.40
C THR A 371 -22.95 18.75 -14.40
N VAL A 372 -21.95 18.49 -15.25
CA VAL A 372 -21.16 17.26 -15.28
C VAL A 372 -19.73 17.66 -14.93
N THR A 373 -19.06 16.91 -14.07
CA THR A 373 -17.69 17.21 -13.63
C THR A 373 -16.93 15.91 -13.43
N VAL A 374 -15.86 15.69 -14.18
CA VAL A 374 -15.04 14.48 -14.03
C VAL A 374 -14.05 14.70 -12.88
N ARG A 375 -14.35 14.08 -11.73
CA ARG A 375 -13.51 14.10 -10.53
C ARG A 375 -12.23 13.28 -10.73
N ALA A 376 -12.30 12.21 -11.52
CA ALA A 376 -11.14 11.42 -11.94
C ALA A 376 -11.41 10.71 -13.27
N SER A 377 -10.40 10.66 -14.14
CA SER A 377 -10.42 9.98 -15.44
C SER A 377 -10.77 8.50 -15.34
N GLY A 378 -10.36 7.84 -14.26
CA GLY A 378 -10.22 6.39 -14.24
C GLY A 378 -8.92 5.94 -14.90
N THR A 379 -8.53 4.68 -14.64
CA THR A 379 -7.30 4.07 -15.16
C THR A 379 -7.55 3.42 -16.52
N ASN A 380 -6.79 3.79 -17.53
CA ASN A 380 -6.81 3.14 -18.84
C ASN A 380 -5.94 1.88 -18.83
N THR A 381 -6.49 0.72 -19.20
CA THR A 381 -5.82 -0.59 -19.10
C THR A 381 -6.51 -1.64 -19.99
N THR A 382 -6.16 -2.91 -19.83
CA THR A 382 -6.79 -4.06 -20.50
C THR A 382 -7.76 -4.77 -19.54
N SER A 383 -8.94 -5.16 -20.02
CA SER A 383 -9.94 -5.92 -19.26
C SER A 383 -9.56 -7.41 -19.15
N LEU A 384 -10.23 -8.13 -18.23
CA LEU A 384 -10.02 -9.57 -18.02
C LEU A 384 -10.31 -10.44 -19.26
N ASP A 385 -11.08 -9.92 -20.20
CA ASP A 385 -11.37 -10.54 -21.51
C ASP A 385 -10.50 -9.99 -22.66
N GLY A 386 -9.42 -9.27 -22.36
CA GLY A 386 -8.38 -8.89 -23.32
C GLY A 386 -8.66 -7.64 -24.16
N PHE A 387 -9.61 -6.79 -23.76
CA PHE A 387 -10.01 -5.60 -24.50
C PHE A 387 -9.63 -4.30 -23.80
N GLU A 388 -9.58 -3.20 -24.56
CA GLU A 388 -9.33 -1.87 -24.03
C GLU A 388 -10.43 -1.44 -23.04
N THR A 389 -10.04 -0.96 -21.85
CA THR A 389 -10.98 -0.51 -20.83
C THR A 389 -10.47 0.70 -20.03
N VAL A 390 -11.40 1.59 -19.64
CA VAL A 390 -11.15 2.59 -18.61
C VAL A 390 -11.92 2.18 -17.35
N LEU A 391 -11.22 2.00 -16.24
CA LEU A 391 -11.76 1.56 -14.94
C LEU A 391 -12.09 2.76 -14.06
N GLY A 392 -13.24 2.74 -13.40
CA GLY A 392 -13.53 3.64 -12.27
C GLY A 392 -13.62 5.14 -12.59
N THR A 393 -13.89 5.55 -13.84
CA THR A 393 -14.12 6.96 -14.18
C THR A 393 -15.18 7.55 -13.25
N THR A 394 -14.82 8.60 -12.52
CA THR A 394 -15.63 9.14 -11.43
C THR A 394 -16.15 10.53 -11.79
N ILE A 395 -17.46 10.66 -11.88
CA ILE A 395 -18.17 11.83 -12.42
C ILE A 395 -19.15 12.35 -11.37
N GLU A 396 -19.03 13.61 -10.96
CA GLU A 396 -20.08 14.29 -10.22
C GLU A 396 -21.16 14.81 -11.18
N LEU A 397 -22.42 14.56 -10.80
CA LEU A 397 -23.61 15.01 -11.50
C LEU A 397 -24.44 15.89 -10.56
N THR A 398 -24.62 17.16 -10.92
CA THR A 398 -25.57 18.06 -10.24
C THR A 398 -26.86 18.13 -11.05
N THR A 399 -28.01 18.07 -10.38
CA THR A 399 -29.34 18.05 -11.00
C THR A 399 -30.18 19.28 -10.64
N SER A 400 -30.90 19.80 -11.64
CA SER A 400 -31.77 20.98 -11.54
C SER A 400 -33.06 20.78 -10.72
N GLN A 401 -33.34 19.54 -10.31
CA GLN A 401 -34.42 19.16 -9.40
C GLN A 401 -33.97 17.99 -8.53
N GLN A 402 -34.65 17.74 -7.40
CA GLN A 402 -34.40 16.55 -6.60
C GLN A 402 -34.79 15.27 -7.35
N LEU A 403 -33.88 14.30 -7.39
CA LEU A 403 -34.09 12.95 -7.92
C LEU A 403 -33.71 11.93 -6.82
N ASP A 404 -34.18 10.68 -6.95
CA ASP A 404 -33.56 9.55 -6.27
C ASP A 404 -32.53 8.84 -7.18
N VAL A 405 -31.66 8.00 -6.61
CA VAL A 405 -30.63 7.28 -7.36
C VAL A 405 -31.17 6.38 -8.47
N THR A 406 -32.37 5.78 -8.33
CA THR A 406 -32.99 4.99 -9.40
C THR A 406 -33.55 5.88 -10.51
N ALA A 407 -33.95 7.11 -10.20
CA ALA A 407 -34.36 8.10 -11.18
C ALA A 407 -33.16 8.62 -11.97
N LEU A 408 -32.04 8.92 -11.31
CA LEU A 408 -30.79 9.31 -11.98
C LEU A 408 -30.22 8.17 -12.84
N ARG A 409 -30.20 6.93 -12.34
CA ARG A 409 -29.71 5.75 -13.08
C ARG A 409 -30.42 5.61 -14.45
N LYS A 410 -31.72 5.93 -14.55
CA LYS A 410 -32.47 5.90 -15.82
C LYS A 410 -31.92 6.89 -16.84
N ILE A 411 -31.50 8.07 -16.38
CA ILE A 411 -30.89 9.12 -17.21
C ILE A 411 -29.48 8.67 -17.66
N VAL A 412 -28.66 8.17 -16.72
CA VAL A 412 -27.30 7.68 -17.01
C VAL A 412 -27.31 6.48 -17.98
N THR A 413 -28.20 5.51 -17.78
CA THR A 413 -28.32 4.34 -18.68
C THR A 413 -28.70 4.77 -20.10
N ALA A 414 -29.56 5.79 -20.24
CA ALA A 414 -29.93 6.34 -21.54
C ALA A 414 -28.74 7.05 -22.24
N ALA A 415 -27.96 7.84 -21.48
CA ALA A 415 -26.74 8.47 -21.97
C ALA A 415 -25.66 7.44 -22.37
N ALA A 416 -25.46 6.39 -21.58
CA ALA A 416 -24.54 5.29 -21.88
C ALA A 416 -24.96 4.49 -23.12
N LEU A 417 -26.26 4.23 -23.31
CA LEU A 417 -26.81 3.63 -24.52
C LEU A 417 -26.79 4.57 -25.74
N GLY A 418 -26.57 5.88 -25.56
CA GLY A 418 -26.68 6.87 -26.63
C GLY A 418 -28.10 7.00 -27.20
N ARG A 419 -29.13 6.85 -26.35
CA ARG A 419 -30.54 6.81 -26.77
C ARG A 419 -31.42 7.78 -25.97
N PRO A 420 -32.54 8.29 -26.53
CA PRO A 420 -33.54 9.00 -25.77
C PRO A 420 -34.08 8.15 -24.62
N GLY A 421 -34.28 8.75 -23.43
CA GLY A 421 -34.84 8.03 -22.27
C GLY A 421 -36.25 7.45 -22.51
N SER A 422 -36.98 7.93 -23.54
CA SER A 422 -38.25 7.37 -24.00
C SER A 422 -38.14 5.99 -24.65
N ASP A 423 -36.95 5.60 -25.13
CA ASP A 423 -36.74 4.31 -25.78
C ASP A 423 -36.65 3.16 -24.76
N ILE A 424 -36.41 3.46 -23.48
CA ILE A 424 -36.01 2.49 -22.47
C ILE A 424 -37.06 2.43 -21.35
N THR A 425 -37.81 1.32 -21.29
CA THR A 425 -38.79 1.09 -20.22
C THR A 425 -38.18 0.26 -19.11
N PHE A 426 -37.98 0.87 -17.94
CA PHE A 426 -37.45 0.18 -16.77
C PHE A 426 -38.57 -0.61 -16.05
N PRO A 427 -38.26 -1.78 -15.45
CA PRO A 427 -39.16 -2.41 -14.49
C PRO A 427 -39.35 -1.49 -13.27
N ASN A 428 -40.41 -1.75 -12.49
CA ASN A 428 -40.54 -1.14 -11.18
C ASN A 428 -39.43 -1.66 -10.26
N ALA A 429 -38.59 -0.77 -9.73
CA ALA A 429 -37.49 -1.13 -8.85
C ALA A 429 -37.96 -1.74 -7.51
N GLY A 430 -39.19 -1.46 -7.08
CA GLY A 430 -39.73 -1.94 -5.80
C GLY A 430 -39.20 -1.19 -4.56
N TRP A 431 -38.18 -0.35 -4.72
CA TRP A 431 -37.62 0.55 -3.71
C TRP A 431 -37.51 1.99 -4.26
N VAL A 432 -37.24 2.94 -3.37
CA VAL A 432 -36.96 4.35 -3.70
C VAL A 432 -35.80 4.81 -2.80
N GLY A 433 -34.74 5.34 -3.39
CA GLY A 433 -33.61 5.89 -2.62
C GLY A 433 -33.96 7.24 -1.97
N ALA A 434 -33.11 7.71 -1.05
CA ALA A 434 -33.23 9.09 -0.58
C ALA A 434 -32.99 10.08 -1.75
N ALA A 435 -33.73 11.20 -1.75
CA ALA A 435 -33.66 12.19 -2.82
C ALA A 435 -32.59 13.25 -2.55
N ASP A 436 -31.91 13.70 -3.61
CA ASP A 436 -30.78 14.65 -3.54
C ASP A 436 -30.69 15.47 -4.85
N THR A 437 -29.75 16.41 -4.91
CA THR A 437 -29.36 17.12 -6.15
C THR A 437 -27.89 16.93 -6.51
N LYS A 438 -27.08 16.26 -5.68
CA LYS A 438 -25.67 15.92 -5.97
C LYS A 438 -25.41 14.41 -5.89
N PHE A 439 -24.81 13.87 -6.95
CA PHE A 439 -24.60 12.44 -7.13
C PHE A 439 -23.22 12.15 -7.71
N ILE A 440 -22.71 10.95 -7.41
CA ILE A 440 -21.52 10.39 -8.03
C ILE A 440 -21.95 9.23 -8.92
N LEU A 441 -21.50 9.28 -10.16
CA LEU A 441 -21.44 8.17 -11.09
C LEU A 441 -20.01 7.63 -11.07
N GLN A 442 -19.84 6.33 -10.80
CA GLN A 442 -18.61 5.61 -11.16
C GLN A 442 -18.93 4.63 -12.27
N VAL A 443 -18.11 4.63 -13.32
CA VAL A 443 -18.36 3.87 -14.54
C VAL A 443 -17.07 3.30 -15.12
N GLN A 444 -17.14 2.06 -15.56
CA GLN A 444 -16.18 1.41 -16.44
C GLN A 444 -16.70 1.49 -17.89
N ALA A 445 -15.81 1.75 -18.84
CA ALA A 445 -16.07 1.48 -20.26
C ALA A 445 -15.17 0.32 -20.73
N ILE A 446 -15.73 -0.70 -21.38
CA ILE A 446 -14.99 -1.75 -22.10
C ILE A 446 -15.30 -1.60 -23.59
N ARG A 447 -14.27 -1.55 -24.43
CA ARG A 447 -14.41 -1.42 -25.88
C ARG A 447 -13.87 -2.65 -26.60
N ARG A 448 -14.78 -3.57 -26.94
CA ARG A 448 -14.47 -4.77 -27.72
C ARG A 448 -14.39 -4.44 -29.21
N ALA A 449 -13.21 -3.95 -29.62
CA ALA A 449 -12.95 -3.41 -30.96
C ALA A 449 -13.40 -4.33 -32.10
N GLU A 450 -13.07 -5.62 -32.03
CA GLU A 450 -13.39 -6.62 -33.06
C GLU A 450 -14.89 -6.88 -33.20
N GLN A 451 -15.62 -6.80 -32.09
CA GLN A 451 -17.06 -7.03 -32.00
C GLN A 451 -17.86 -5.75 -32.32
N LEU A 452 -17.18 -4.62 -32.55
CA LEU A 452 -17.75 -3.26 -32.65
C LEU A 452 -18.71 -2.97 -31.49
N GLN A 453 -18.36 -3.43 -30.28
CA GLN A 453 -19.19 -3.34 -29.08
C GLN A 453 -18.52 -2.46 -28.03
N THR A 454 -19.34 -1.64 -27.37
CA THR A 454 -18.96 -0.90 -26.16
C THR A 454 -19.93 -1.27 -25.04
N LEU A 455 -19.39 -1.65 -23.88
CA LEU A 455 -20.13 -1.91 -22.66
C LEU A 455 -19.77 -0.85 -21.62
N PHE A 456 -20.79 -0.25 -21.01
CA PHE A 456 -20.63 0.54 -19.80
C PHE A 456 -21.20 -0.25 -18.62
N VAL A 457 -20.45 -0.34 -17.53
CA VAL A 457 -20.90 -0.94 -16.26
C VAL A 457 -20.58 0.07 -15.15
N GLY A 458 -21.50 0.27 -14.22
CA GLY A 458 -21.28 1.25 -13.17
C GLY A 458 -22.48 1.43 -12.25
N GLY A 459 -22.41 2.44 -11.40
CA GLY A 459 -23.48 2.77 -10.46
C GLY A 459 -23.58 4.25 -10.18
N VAL A 460 -24.72 4.65 -9.62
CA VAL A 460 -24.91 5.98 -9.05
C VAL A 460 -25.25 5.92 -7.57
N ALA A 461 -24.63 6.83 -6.81
CA ALA A 461 -24.93 7.09 -5.40
C ALA A 461 -25.08 8.61 -5.18
N ARG A 462 -25.61 9.02 -4.03
CA ARG A 462 -25.57 10.44 -3.62
C ARG A 462 -24.13 10.80 -3.23
N THR A 463 -23.70 12.04 -3.44
CA THR A 463 -22.36 12.50 -3.03
C THR A 463 -22.12 12.31 -1.53
N THR A 464 -23.13 12.60 -0.71
CA THR A 464 -23.13 12.35 0.74
C THR A 464 -23.15 10.86 1.15
N HIS A 465 -23.27 9.94 0.20
CA HIS A 465 -23.18 8.49 0.40
C HIS A 465 -21.83 7.94 -0.08
N ALA A 466 -21.37 8.39 -1.25
CA ALA A 466 -20.10 7.96 -1.87
C ALA A 466 -18.87 8.47 -1.11
N ASP A 467 -18.89 9.73 -0.68
CA ASP A 467 -17.73 10.42 -0.08
C ASP A 467 -17.62 10.18 1.45
N ASP A 468 -18.36 9.21 2.02
CA ASP A 468 -18.41 8.93 3.47
C ASP A 468 -17.58 7.69 3.85
N PRO A 469 -16.34 7.85 4.35
CA PRO A 469 -15.48 6.73 4.73
C PRO A 469 -15.94 6.00 5.99
N THR A 470 -16.87 6.57 6.78
CA THR A 470 -17.36 5.95 8.03
C THR A 470 -18.36 4.82 7.79
N ARG A 471 -18.75 4.63 6.52
CA ARG A 471 -19.60 3.50 6.11
C ARG A 471 -18.88 2.17 6.29
N ARG A 472 -19.62 1.24 6.90
CA ARG A 472 -19.36 -0.20 6.86
C ARG A 472 -20.35 -0.78 5.87
N THR A 473 -19.85 -1.31 4.76
CA THR A 473 -20.67 -1.90 3.69
C THR A 473 -19.94 -3.10 3.10
N THR A 474 -20.69 -4.14 2.73
CA THR A 474 -20.14 -5.30 2.02
C THR A 474 -19.86 -4.99 0.54
N PHE A 475 -20.24 -3.80 0.07
CA PHE A 475 -20.20 -3.39 -1.34
C PHE A 475 -20.05 -1.85 -1.45
N HIS A 476 -18.99 -1.39 -2.10
CA HIS A 476 -18.74 0.02 -2.41
C HIS A 476 -19.15 0.36 -3.85
N LEU A 477 -19.37 1.65 -4.15
CA LEU A 477 -19.74 2.12 -5.48
C LEU A 477 -18.79 1.63 -6.59
N ASN A 478 -17.49 1.57 -6.27
CA ASN A 478 -16.43 1.13 -7.19
C ASN A 478 -16.48 -0.36 -7.56
N ASP A 479 -17.16 -1.23 -6.80
CA ASP A 479 -17.35 -2.64 -7.18
C ASP A 479 -18.09 -2.80 -8.51
N MET A 480 -18.83 -1.76 -8.94
CA MET A 480 -19.54 -1.74 -10.22
C MET A 480 -18.68 -1.29 -11.39
N SER A 481 -17.44 -0.80 -11.15
CA SER A 481 -16.62 -0.11 -12.15
C SER A 481 -15.11 -0.43 -12.10
N ASN A 482 -14.66 -1.29 -11.19
CA ASN A 482 -13.24 -1.59 -10.98
C ASN A 482 -12.66 -2.70 -11.86
N GLY A 483 -13.32 -3.07 -12.97
CA GLY A 483 -12.84 -4.09 -13.91
C GLY A 483 -13.27 -5.52 -13.61
N THR A 484 -13.59 -5.82 -12.35
CA THR A 484 -13.70 -7.22 -11.89
C THR A 484 -15.10 -7.83 -11.98
N GLY A 485 -16.16 -7.01 -12.00
CA GLY A 485 -17.54 -7.49 -11.93
C GLY A 485 -18.09 -8.10 -13.23
N ILE A 486 -17.36 -8.06 -14.34
CA ILE A 486 -17.86 -8.43 -15.68
C ILE A 486 -16.86 -9.28 -16.48
N ALA A 487 -17.39 -10.24 -17.24
CA ALA A 487 -16.68 -11.06 -18.21
C ALA A 487 -17.50 -11.24 -19.51
N LEU A 488 -17.00 -12.04 -20.45
CA LEU A 488 -17.76 -12.55 -21.59
C LEU A 488 -18.90 -13.49 -21.12
N SER A 489 -19.89 -13.69 -21.97
CA SER A 489 -20.94 -14.69 -21.72
C SER A 489 -20.31 -16.09 -21.67
N GLY A 490 -20.79 -16.96 -20.78
CA GLY A 490 -20.32 -18.34 -20.65
C GLY A 490 -18.97 -18.55 -19.97
N ASN A 491 -18.22 -17.50 -19.59
CA ASN A 491 -17.05 -17.66 -18.72
C ASN A 491 -17.45 -18.36 -17.41
N GLY A 492 -16.62 -19.28 -16.94
CA GLY A 492 -16.81 -19.97 -15.66
C GLY A 492 -16.40 -19.11 -14.46
N GLU A 493 -16.33 -19.74 -13.29
CA GLU A 493 -15.80 -19.15 -12.07
C GLU A 493 -14.82 -20.13 -11.43
N GLU A 494 -13.71 -19.59 -10.93
CA GLU A 494 -12.71 -20.32 -10.15
C GLU A 494 -12.64 -19.68 -8.75
N ILE A 495 -12.23 -20.47 -7.78
CA ILE A 495 -11.98 -20.01 -6.41
C ILE A 495 -10.49 -19.68 -6.29
N GLY A 496 -10.14 -18.74 -5.41
CA GLY A 496 -8.76 -18.51 -4.98
C GLY A 496 -8.71 -18.18 -3.50
N CYS A 497 -7.65 -18.64 -2.86
CA CYS A 497 -7.17 -18.13 -1.59
C CYS A 497 -5.71 -17.71 -1.79
N GLU A 498 -5.26 -16.68 -1.09
CA GLU A 498 -3.86 -16.24 -1.07
C GLU A 498 -3.53 -15.84 0.38
N GLN A 499 -2.43 -16.35 0.94
CA GLN A 499 -1.92 -15.99 2.27
C GLN A 499 -0.69 -15.06 2.12
N PHE A 500 -0.47 -14.17 3.10
CA PHE A 500 0.63 -13.20 3.08
C PHE A 500 1.09 -12.84 4.50
N LEU A 501 2.40 -12.87 4.77
CA LEU A 501 2.97 -12.29 5.98
C LEU A 501 3.27 -10.79 5.81
N ILE A 502 2.40 -9.92 6.34
CA ILE A 502 2.53 -8.46 6.16
C ILE A 502 3.30 -7.82 7.33
N SER A 503 4.59 -7.56 7.10
CA SER A 503 5.52 -6.96 8.08
C SER A 503 5.70 -5.44 7.95
N ARG A 504 5.17 -4.78 6.91
CA ARG A 504 5.44 -3.35 6.63
C ARG A 504 4.19 -2.49 6.39
N GLN A 505 4.33 -1.19 6.63
CA GLN A 505 3.32 -0.18 6.31
C GLN A 505 3.33 0.18 4.82
N ALA A 506 2.18 0.67 4.35
CA ALA A 506 2.13 1.40 3.08
C ALA A 506 2.94 2.71 3.20
N LYS A 507 3.81 2.97 2.22
CA LYS A 507 4.71 4.14 2.20
C LYS A 507 4.67 4.84 0.85
N ALA A 508 4.67 6.17 0.86
CA ALA A 508 4.66 6.98 -0.37
C ALA A 508 5.62 8.18 -0.31
N ASP A 509 6.39 8.38 -1.37
CA ASP A 509 7.20 9.58 -1.59
C ASP A 509 6.57 10.37 -2.75
N ILE A 510 5.89 11.47 -2.42
CA ILE A 510 5.00 12.19 -3.35
C ILE A 510 5.65 13.52 -3.76
N ILE A 511 6.03 13.66 -5.02
CA ILE A 511 6.59 14.89 -5.59
C ILE A 511 5.51 15.64 -6.37
N TRP A 512 5.16 16.83 -5.91
CA TRP A 512 4.31 17.75 -6.65
C TRP A 512 5.18 18.58 -7.60
N VAL A 513 4.81 18.63 -8.88
CA VAL A 513 5.47 19.42 -9.92
C VAL A 513 4.46 20.45 -10.39
N VAL A 514 4.66 21.71 -10.02
CA VAL A 514 3.58 22.69 -9.92
C VAL A 514 3.93 23.97 -10.66
N ASP A 515 3.22 24.19 -11.75
CA ASP A 515 3.16 25.42 -12.54
C ASP A 515 3.12 26.68 -11.67
N GLU A 516 4.19 27.49 -11.68
CA GLU A 516 4.29 28.70 -10.88
C GLU A 516 3.49 29.90 -11.45
N SER A 517 2.85 29.74 -12.61
CA SER A 517 2.40 30.86 -13.45
C SER A 517 1.25 31.69 -12.86
N GLY A 518 0.98 32.81 -13.53
CA GLY A 518 -0.10 33.74 -13.18
C GLY A 518 -1.51 33.19 -13.46
N SER A 519 -1.69 32.26 -14.40
CA SER A 519 -2.98 31.61 -14.69
C SER A 519 -3.34 30.58 -13.61
N THR A 520 -2.36 29.80 -13.14
CA THR A 520 -2.61 28.73 -12.16
C THR A 520 -2.81 29.19 -10.71
N SER A 521 -2.48 30.43 -10.36
CA SER A 521 -2.59 30.97 -8.99
C SER A 521 -3.94 30.71 -8.28
N PRO A 522 -5.13 30.84 -8.93
CA PRO A 522 -6.42 30.48 -8.33
C PRO A 522 -6.57 28.97 -8.08
N PHE A 523 -6.03 28.13 -8.96
CA PHE A 523 -6.09 26.67 -8.86
C PHE A 523 -5.14 26.16 -7.78
N ARG A 524 -3.92 26.71 -7.68
CA ARG A 524 -2.99 26.46 -6.59
C ARG A 524 -3.56 26.86 -5.23
N THR A 525 -4.29 27.98 -5.18
CA THR A 525 -5.07 28.37 -4.01
C THR A 525 -6.16 27.34 -3.66
N ASN A 526 -6.86 26.76 -4.65
CA ASN A 526 -7.86 25.72 -4.47
C ASN A 526 -7.25 24.41 -3.92
N ILE A 527 -6.13 23.95 -4.47
CA ILE A 527 -5.36 22.80 -3.98
C ILE A 527 -4.90 23.06 -2.54
N ALA A 528 -4.29 24.21 -2.27
CA ALA A 528 -3.83 24.57 -0.93
C ALA A 528 -4.98 24.61 0.09
N ASN A 529 -6.17 25.12 -0.27
CA ASN A 529 -7.34 25.05 0.61
C ASN A 529 -7.72 23.60 0.93
N ASN A 530 -7.85 22.76 -0.09
CA ASN A 530 -8.34 21.38 0.02
C ASN A 530 -7.31 20.34 0.50
N ALA A 531 -6.02 20.66 0.51
CA ALA A 531 -4.94 19.78 1.00
C ALA A 531 -5.19 19.16 2.38
N THR A 532 -6.00 19.81 3.22
CA THR A 532 -6.44 19.30 4.53
C THR A 532 -7.18 17.96 4.43
N LEU A 533 -7.97 17.75 3.36
CA LEU A 533 -8.69 16.50 3.12
C LEU A 533 -7.70 15.38 2.74
N PHE A 534 -6.81 15.67 1.78
CA PHE A 534 -5.77 14.75 1.30
C PHE A 534 -4.92 14.22 2.46
N PHE A 535 -4.35 15.14 3.27
CA PHE A 535 -3.53 14.78 4.43
C PHE A 535 -4.31 13.97 5.47
N ASN A 536 -5.55 14.35 5.78
CA ASN A 536 -6.37 13.63 6.75
C ASN A 536 -6.71 12.21 6.28
N LYS A 537 -6.99 11.99 4.99
CA LYS A 537 -7.23 10.65 4.44
C LYS A 537 -5.97 9.79 4.42
N ALA A 538 -4.83 10.34 4.01
CA ALA A 538 -3.55 9.65 4.04
C ALA A 538 -3.21 9.15 5.46
N VAL A 539 -3.30 10.03 6.47
CA VAL A 539 -3.07 9.67 7.88
C VAL A 539 -4.11 8.68 8.41
N ALA A 540 -5.38 8.79 8.03
CA ALA A 540 -6.44 7.87 8.46
C ALA A 540 -6.31 6.46 7.87
N ALA A 541 -5.73 6.33 6.67
CA ALA A 541 -5.38 5.03 6.09
C ALA A 541 -4.19 4.38 6.83
N GLY A 542 -3.29 5.18 7.41
CA GLY A 542 -2.04 4.72 8.01
C GLY A 542 -0.81 4.89 7.11
N LEU A 543 -0.96 5.57 5.97
CA LEU A 543 0.09 5.78 4.98
C LEU A 543 1.27 6.58 5.57
N ASP A 544 2.47 6.01 5.53
CA ASP A 544 3.72 6.70 5.86
C ASP A 544 4.20 7.49 4.63
N PHE A 545 3.61 8.69 4.45
CA PHE A 545 3.92 9.58 3.34
C PHE A 545 4.80 10.77 3.72
N ARG A 546 5.57 11.26 2.75
CA ARG A 546 6.25 12.57 2.79
C ARG A 546 6.20 13.23 1.41
N MET A 547 6.31 14.57 1.38
CA MET A 547 6.05 15.35 0.16
C MET A 547 7.21 16.25 -0.27
N GLY A 548 7.53 16.23 -1.56
CA GLY A 548 8.27 17.28 -2.25
C GLY A 548 7.31 18.21 -3.00
N VAL A 549 7.70 19.46 -3.21
CA VAL A 549 7.02 20.40 -4.12
C VAL A 549 8.10 21.16 -4.88
N THR A 550 7.99 21.20 -6.21
CA THR A 550 8.89 21.94 -7.11
C THR A 550 8.05 22.64 -8.19
N ASP A 551 8.65 23.57 -8.91
CA ASP A 551 8.06 24.35 -10.00
C ASP A 551 8.05 23.57 -11.34
N LEU A 552 7.80 24.23 -12.48
CA LEU A 552 8.07 23.64 -13.81
C LEU A 552 9.40 24.12 -14.43
N ASP A 553 9.99 25.20 -13.92
CA ASP A 553 11.25 25.79 -14.43
C ASP A 553 12.48 24.88 -14.23
N ASP A 554 13.00 24.33 -15.33
CA ASP A 554 14.15 23.41 -15.36
C ASP A 554 15.43 24.01 -14.73
N VAL A 555 15.53 25.35 -14.65
CA VAL A 555 16.67 26.06 -14.06
C VAL A 555 16.86 25.73 -12.58
N LYS A 556 15.81 25.30 -11.87
CA LYS A 556 15.98 24.84 -10.47
C LYS A 556 16.52 23.40 -10.38
N ASN A 557 16.52 22.62 -11.46
CA ASN A 557 17.00 21.24 -11.51
C ASN A 557 16.38 20.38 -10.38
N GLY A 558 15.05 20.41 -10.26
CA GLY A 558 14.26 19.57 -9.36
C GLY A 558 14.38 19.87 -7.87
N ILE A 559 14.88 21.06 -7.49
CA ILE A 559 15.01 21.50 -6.10
C ILE A 559 13.63 21.76 -5.50
N PHE A 560 13.40 21.35 -4.24
CA PHE A 560 12.13 21.56 -3.56
C PHE A 560 11.98 22.98 -2.98
N ALA A 561 10.74 23.50 -3.00
CA ALA A 561 10.33 24.76 -2.38
C ALA A 561 10.52 24.76 -0.85
N SER A 562 10.35 23.60 -0.22
CA SER A 562 10.41 23.33 1.22
C SER A 562 11.81 23.43 1.86
N ARG A 563 12.83 23.74 1.06
CA ARG A 563 14.21 24.04 1.47
C ARG A 563 14.27 25.23 2.44
N GLN A 564 15.35 25.34 3.20
CA GLN A 564 15.61 26.53 4.02
C GLN A 564 16.19 27.66 3.15
N VAL A 565 15.81 28.90 3.43
CA VAL A 565 16.30 30.12 2.73
C VAL A 565 17.83 30.17 2.73
N GLY A 566 18.44 30.22 1.54
CA GLY A 566 19.90 30.18 1.34
C GLY A 566 20.57 28.85 1.70
N GLY A 567 19.79 27.79 1.90
CA GLY A 567 20.26 26.41 2.09
C GLY A 567 20.40 25.68 0.75
N THR A 568 21.37 24.76 0.66
CA THR A 568 21.68 24.03 -0.58
C THR A 568 21.11 22.61 -0.61
N GLY A 569 20.19 22.28 0.31
CA GLY A 569 19.69 20.93 0.52
C GLY A 569 18.16 20.91 0.65
N ASP A 570 17.58 19.95 -0.06
CA ASP A 570 16.15 19.67 -0.12
C ASP A 570 15.64 19.04 1.17
N ARG A 571 14.32 19.11 1.34
CA ARG A 571 13.67 18.71 2.57
C ARG A 571 12.25 18.22 2.29
N TRP A 572 12.04 16.93 2.39
CA TRP A 572 10.68 16.38 2.35
C TRP A 572 9.83 16.95 3.51
N LEU A 573 8.57 17.25 3.21
CA LEU A 573 7.55 17.70 4.15
C LEU A 573 6.87 16.49 4.78
N LEU A 574 6.76 16.48 6.11
CA LEU A 574 6.12 15.40 6.87
C LEU A 574 4.61 15.61 7.00
N PRO A 575 3.80 14.58 7.35
CA PRO A 575 2.34 14.69 7.48
C PRO A 575 1.86 15.75 8.49
N ALA A 576 2.70 16.12 9.46
CA ALA A 576 2.42 17.20 10.42
C ALA A 576 2.60 18.62 9.85
N GLU A 577 3.22 18.77 8.68
CA GLU A 577 3.65 20.05 8.10
C GLU A 577 2.69 20.64 7.05
N LEU A 578 1.40 20.32 7.16
CA LEU A 578 0.34 20.78 6.25
C LEU A 578 0.39 22.28 5.91
N MET A 579 0.82 23.16 6.82
CA MET A 579 0.98 24.59 6.50
C MET A 579 2.14 24.85 5.54
N ALA A 580 3.32 24.25 5.77
CA ALA A 580 4.46 24.40 4.87
C ALA A 580 4.20 23.79 3.49
N PHE A 581 3.34 22.77 3.40
CA PHE A 581 2.82 22.27 2.12
C PHE A 581 1.93 23.31 1.41
N LYS A 582 0.99 23.93 2.15
CA LYS A 582 0.14 25.01 1.59
C LYS A 582 0.99 26.21 1.13
N ASP A 583 2.01 26.59 1.90
CA ASP A 583 2.93 27.66 1.52
C ASP A 583 3.67 27.28 0.22
N ALA A 584 4.23 26.07 0.14
CA ALA A 584 4.95 25.57 -1.03
C ALA A 584 4.08 25.39 -2.30
N ILE A 585 2.79 25.05 -2.18
CA ILE A 585 1.88 25.00 -3.35
C ILE A 585 1.57 26.42 -3.87
N ASN A 586 1.57 27.44 -3.01
CA ASN A 586 1.36 28.83 -3.44
C ASN A 586 2.66 29.50 -3.95
N ASP A 587 3.83 28.98 -3.57
CA ASP A 587 5.17 29.41 -4.00
C ASP A 587 6.07 28.17 -4.29
N PRO A 588 5.88 27.49 -5.44
CA PRO A 588 6.61 26.26 -5.78
C PRO A 588 8.06 26.55 -6.22
N SER A 589 8.36 27.78 -6.63
CA SER A 589 9.72 28.30 -6.85
C SER A 589 10.56 28.26 -5.56
N GLY A 590 9.92 28.59 -4.44
CA GLY A 590 10.54 28.64 -3.12
C GLY A 590 11.49 29.84 -2.93
N PRO A 591 12.07 29.96 -1.73
CA PRO A 591 12.45 31.25 -1.13
C PRO A 591 13.66 31.98 -1.74
N ASP A 592 14.32 31.42 -2.75
CA ASP A 592 15.61 31.90 -3.27
C ASP A 592 15.59 32.31 -4.75
N ALA A 593 14.42 32.24 -5.42
CA ALA A 593 14.26 32.52 -6.84
C ALA A 593 13.18 33.57 -7.11
N ALA A 594 13.15 34.06 -8.35
CA ALA A 594 11.95 34.66 -8.93
C ALA A 594 11.27 33.61 -9.83
N ASP A 595 9.99 33.84 -10.11
CA ASP A 595 9.17 33.00 -11.00
C ASP A 595 9.88 32.73 -12.33
N GLY A 596 9.77 31.49 -12.82
CA GLY A 596 10.20 31.12 -14.15
C GLY A 596 9.26 31.68 -15.23
N GLY A 597 9.41 31.15 -16.44
CA GLY A 597 8.54 31.44 -17.58
C GLY A 597 8.82 30.44 -18.70
N SER A 598 8.94 29.18 -18.31
CA SER A 598 9.30 28.02 -19.13
C SER A 598 8.75 26.78 -18.44
N GLU A 599 7.62 26.27 -18.94
CA GLU A 599 6.85 25.18 -18.35
C GLU A 599 7.44 23.79 -18.74
N ASP A 600 8.75 23.61 -18.54
CA ASP A 600 9.55 22.42 -18.90
C ASP A 600 9.35 21.23 -17.92
N GLY A 601 8.09 20.93 -17.64
CA GLY A 601 7.67 20.04 -16.56
C GLY A 601 8.06 18.57 -16.71
N LEU A 602 8.25 18.05 -17.94
CA LEU A 602 8.74 16.67 -18.12
C LEU A 602 10.20 16.58 -17.64
N THR A 603 10.99 17.58 -18.01
CA THR A 603 12.40 17.75 -17.60
C THR A 603 12.49 18.03 -16.11
N GLN A 604 11.67 18.91 -15.55
CA GLN A 604 11.72 19.25 -14.12
C GLN A 604 11.24 18.10 -13.22
N MET A 605 10.17 17.38 -13.59
CA MET A 605 9.76 16.12 -12.93
C MET A 605 10.92 15.12 -12.91
N ARG A 606 11.59 14.93 -14.05
CA ARG A 606 12.75 14.04 -14.18
C ARG A 606 13.95 14.52 -13.35
N ASN A 607 14.22 15.81 -13.31
CA ASN A 607 15.27 16.38 -12.48
C ASN A 607 14.99 16.14 -10.99
N ALA A 608 13.75 16.35 -10.55
CA ALA A 608 13.32 16.09 -9.17
C ALA A 608 13.42 14.60 -8.80
N MET A 609 13.18 13.69 -9.74
CA MET A 609 13.43 12.26 -9.56
C MET A 609 14.93 11.97 -9.41
N MET A 610 15.74 12.33 -10.40
CA MET A 610 17.18 12.03 -10.45
C MET A 610 17.98 12.69 -9.32
N ARG A 611 17.50 13.82 -8.79
CA ARG A 611 18.12 14.55 -7.67
C ARG A 611 18.04 13.80 -6.34
N HIS A 612 17.02 12.97 -6.16
CA HIS A 612 16.74 12.23 -4.93
C HIS A 612 16.98 10.71 -5.14
N MET A 613 17.92 10.38 -6.02
CA MET A 613 18.35 9.02 -6.36
C MET A 613 19.88 8.85 -6.19
N PRO A 614 20.38 7.61 -5.93
CA PRO A 614 19.63 6.36 -5.79
C PRO A 614 18.71 6.34 -4.58
N ARG A 615 17.74 5.42 -4.56
CA ARG A 615 16.91 5.19 -3.37
C ARG A 615 17.83 4.83 -2.18
N ASN A 616 17.57 5.41 -1.02
CA ASN A 616 18.40 5.26 0.18
C ASN A 616 17.57 5.59 1.44
N ASN A 617 17.33 4.61 2.32
CA ASN A 617 16.57 4.81 3.56
C ASN A 617 17.35 5.56 4.66
N ALA A 618 18.69 5.63 4.58
CA ALA A 618 19.54 6.31 5.57
C ALA A 618 19.80 7.79 5.24
N ASP A 619 19.62 8.23 3.99
CA ASP A 619 19.69 9.64 3.60
C ASP A 619 18.28 10.27 3.56
N PRO A 620 17.96 11.23 4.47
CA PRO A 620 16.63 11.83 4.52
C PRO A 620 16.27 12.69 3.30
N GLN A 621 17.21 12.95 2.38
CA GLN A 621 16.95 13.63 1.10
C GLN A 621 16.57 12.66 -0.02
N MET A 622 17.15 11.45 -0.04
CA MET A 622 16.88 10.46 -1.10
C MET A 622 15.49 9.85 -0.95
N ILE A 623 14.95 9.31 -2.04
CA ILE A 623 13.70 8.52 -2.06
C ILE A 623 13.92 7.23 -1.27
N ARG A 624 12.91 6.79 -0.49
CA ARG A 624 12.99 5.57 0.33
C ARG A 624 13.02 4.33 -0.56
N GLU A 625 13.63 3.25 -0.08
CA GLU A 625 13.70 1.99 -0.85
C GLU A 625 12.32 1.36 -1.02
N ASP A 626 11.55 1.26 0.07
CA ASP A 626 10.25 0.55 0.13
C ASP A 626 9.01 1.46 -0.01
N ALA A 627 9.18 2.69 -0.51
CA ALA A 627 8.09 3.63 -0.75
C ALA A 627 7.66 3.69 -2.22
N LYS A 628 6.36 3.75 -2.47
CA LYS A 628 5.81 4.07 -3.79
C LYS A 628 6.24 5.48 -4.19
N LEU A 629 6.83 5.63 -5.38
CA LEU A 629 7.20 6.93 -5.92
C LEU A 629 6.00 7.49 -6.70
N VAL A 630 5.60 8.72 -6.38
CA VAL A 630 4.42 9.35 -6.97
C VAL A 630 4.76 10.75 -7.44
N PHE A 631 4.33 11.10 -8.65
CA PHE A 631 4.33 12.46 -9.16
C PHE A 631 2.89 12.98 -9.27
N ILE A 632 2.66 14.23 -8.89
CA ILE A 632 1.40 14.94 -9.15
C ILE A 632 1.75 16.22 -9.89
N ILE A 633 1.50 16.23 -11.20
CA ILE A 633 1.74 17.38 -12.07
C ILE A 633 0.52 18.31 -12.01
N VAL A 634 0.74 19.62 -11.89
CA VAL A 634 -0.32 20.64 -11.83
C VAL A 634 0.01 21.76 -12.81
N THR A 635 -0.83 22.00 -13.82
CA THR A 635 -0.63 23.04 -14.86
C THR A 635 -1.91 23.28 -15.67
N ASP A 636 -2.04 24.45 -16.33
CA ASP A 636 -3.10 24.71 -17.31
C ASP A 636 -2.66 24.69 -18.80
N GLU A 637 -1.43 24.21 -19.10
CA GLU A 637 -0.91 24.07 -20.48
C GLU A 637 -0.03 22.82 -20.79
N LYS A 638 0.44 22.67 -22.03
CA LYS A 638 1.33 21.55 -22.46
C LYS A 638 2.76 21.72 -21.92
N PRO A 639 3.56 20.63 -21.80
CA PRO A 639 4.98 20.77 -21.54
C PRO A 639 5.66 21.62 -22.62
N GLN A 640 6.48 22.57 -22.19
CA GLN A 640 7.23 23.47 -23.08
C GLN A 640 8.14 22.68 -24.05
N GLU A 641 8.61 21.48 -23.68
CA GLU A 641 9.43 20.66 -24.57
C GLU A 641 8.65 20.11 -25.79
N ILE A 642 7.34 19.85 -25.68
CA ILE A 642 6.48 19.41 -26.79
C ILE A 642 6.26 20.55 -27.80
N LYS A 643 6.23 21.78 -27.28
CA LYS A 643 6.08 23.05 -27.99
C LYS A 643 7.36 23.41 -28.75
N ASP A 644 8.52 23.36 -28.10
CA ASP A 644 9.82 23.60 -28.75
C ASP A 644 10.29 22.46 -29.67
N ALA A 645 9.83 21.22 -29.45
CA ALA A 645 9.95 20.14 -30.43
C ALA A 645 9.09 20.37 -31.70
N GLY A 646 8.19 21.35 -31.68
CA GLY A 646 7.34 21.73 -32.81
C GLY A 646 6.24 20.71 -33.15
N ILE A 647 5.87 19.84 -32.19
CA ILE A 647 4.89 18.76 -32.40
C ILE A 647 3.46 19.31 -32.30
N LEU A 648 3.21 20.15 -31.29
CA LEU A 648 1.99 20.93 -31.10
C LEU A 648 2.35 22.41 -30.91
N GLY A 649 1.70 23.31 -31.66
CA GLY A 649 1.85 24.76 -31.49
C GLY A 649 0.91 25.33 -30.42
N GLU A 650 0.96 26.65 -30.24
CA GLU A 650 0.05 27.40 -29.35
C GLU A 650 -1.44 27.09 -29.59
N GLY A 651 -2.21 27.08 -28.51
CA GLY A 651 -3.65 26.94 -28.48
C GLY A 651 -4.16 25.52 -28.24
N ASN A 652 -5.49 25.41 -28.17
CA ASN A 652 -6.23 24.21 -27.81
C ASN A 652 -6.30 23.22 -28.99
N LEU A 653 -5.14 22.65 -29.34
CA LEU A 653 -4.94 21.80 -30.51
C LEU A 653 -4.94 20.30 -30.14
N GLN A 654 -6.01 19.61 -30.52
CA GLN A 654 -6.03 18.15 -30.57
C GLN A 654 -4.96 17.62 -31.55
N PRO A 655 -4.12 16.64 -31.18
CA PRO A 655 -3.14 16.06 -32.08
C PRO A 655 -3.82 15.29 -33.22
N SER A 656 -3.32 15.44 -34.44
CA SER A 656 -3.61 14.46 -35.49
C SER A 656 -2.93 13.12 -35.16
N PRO A 657 -3.39 11.97 -35.71
CA PRO A 657 -2.78 10.67 -35.41
C PRO A 657 -1.26 10.60 -35.66
N ALA A 658 -0.74 11.38 -36.62
CA ALA A 658 0.69 11.48 -36.87
C ALA A 658 1.44 12.28 -35.78
N GLN A 659 0.80 13.30 -35.20
CA GLN A 659 1.35 14.05 -34.08
C GLN A 659 1.26 13.25 -32.78
N GLN A 660 0.22 12.46 -32.57
CA GLN A 660 0.15 11.52 -31.43
C GLN A 660 1.37 10.59 -31.43
N THR A 661 1.67 9.93 -32.55
CA THR A 661 2.88 9.09 -32.68
C THR A 661 4.19 9.86 -32.45
N GLN A 662 4.23 11.18 -32.67
CA GLN A 662 5.39 12.01 -32.32
C GLN A 662 5.46 12.33 -30.82
N ILE A 663 4.32 12.58 -30.17
CA ILE A 663 4.23 12.75 -28.70
C ILE A 663 4.63 11.45 -28.02
N ASP A 664 4.02 10.32 -28.39
CA ASP A 664 4.30 8.98 -27.86
C ASP A 664 5.81 8.66 -27.92
N ALA A 665 6.45 8.95 -29.06
CA ALA A 665 7.88 8.74 -29.27
C ALA A 665 8.77 9.75 -28.51
N PHE A 666 8.27 10.96 -28.23
CA PHE A 666 8.97 11.97 -27.44
C PHE A 666 8.96 11.63 -25.95
N VAL A 667 7.82 11.15 -25.43
CA VAL A 667 7.65 10.88 -23.99
C VAL A 667 8.15 9.50 -23.55
N ALA A 668 8.31 8.54 -24.48
CA ALA A 668 8.78 7.19 -24.19
C ALA A 668 10.06 7.11 -23.30
N PRO A 669 11.09 7.97 -23.44
CA PRO A 669 12.25 7.96 -22.56
C PRO A 669 11.96 8.35 -21.11
N TYR A 670 10.94 9.19 -20.86
CA TYR A 670 10.47 9.57 -19.53
C TYR A 670 9.67 8.42 -18.91
N ILE A 671 8.72 7.85 -19.66
CA ILE A 671 7.93 6.66 -19.27
C ILE A 671 8.87 5.50 -18.89
N SER A 672 9.90 5.24 -19.70
CA SER A 672 10.89 4.20 -19.41
C SER A 672 11.64 4.42 -18.09
N GLN A 673 11.91 5.67 -17.70
CA GLN A 673 12.58 5.99 -16.43
C GLN A 673 11.62 5.95 -15.24
N LEU A 674 10.36 6.33 -15.43
CA LEU A 674 9.30 6.22 -14.42
C LEU A 674 9.03 4.75 -14.08
N ASN A 675 8.78 3.92 -15.09
CA ASN A 675 8.49 2.49 -14.92
C ASN A 675 9.68 1.74 -14.29
N ALA A 676 10.91 2.08 -14.66
CA ALA A 676 12.12 1.50 -14.07
C ALA A 676 12.37 1.90 -12.60
N ASN A 677 11.56 2.79 -12.03
CA ASN A 677 11.64 3.23 -10.63
C ASN A 677 10.31 3.08 -9.87
N ASP A 678 9.37 2.30 -10.41
CA ASP A 678 8.01 2.11 -9.89
C ASP A 678 7.23 3.44 -9.67
N ALA A 679 7.45 4.43 -10.54
CA ALA A 679 6.84 5.75 -10.40
C ALA A 679 5.45 5.84 -11.06
N THR A 680 4.45 6.29 -10.30
CA THR A 680 3.11 6.62 -10.82
C THR A 680 2.97 8.13 -11.02
N VAL A 681 2.44 8.57 -12.17
CA VAL A 681 2.17 9.99 -12.46
C VAL A 681 0.66 10.25 -12.43
N HIS A 682 0.23 11.26 -11.68
CA HIS A 682 -1.10 11.83 -11.75
C HIS A 682 -1.03 13.27 -12.31
N LEU A 683 -2.15 13.75 -12.84
CA LEU A 683 -2.28 15.09 -13.43
C LEU A 683 -3.50 15.81 -12.85
N ILE A 684 -3.32 17.06 -12.41
CA ILE A 684 -4.39 18.04 -12.22
C ILE A 684 -4.18 19.12 -13.29
N GLY A 685 -4.90 19.01 -14.40
CA GLY A 685 -4.66 19.82 -15.59
C GLY A 685 -5.79 19.71 -16.60
N GLU A 686 -5.69 20.45 -17.71
CA GLU A 686 -6.84 20.66 -18.58
C GLU A 686 -6.56 20.72 -20.10
N PRO A 687 -7.65 20.80 -20.89
CA PRO A 687 -8.90 20.10 -20.60
C PRO A 687 -8.64 18.60 -20.71
N LEU A 688 -9.12 17.83 -19.73
CA LEU A 688 -9.05 16.36 -19.77
C LEU A 688 -9.49 15.84 -21.16
N PRO A 689 -9.02 14.67 -21.63
CA PRO A 689 -9.25 14.15 -22.99
C PRO A 689 -10.73 13.96 -23.44
N PHE A 690 -11.69 14.37 -22.63
CA PHE A 690 -13.13 14.26 -22.75
C PHE A 690 -13.90 15.41 -22.04
N GLY A 691 -13.22 16.46 -21.55
CA GLY A 691 -13.82 17.54 -20.75
C GLY A 691 -13.92 18.90 -21.47
N PRO A 692 -14.76 19.83 -20.98
CA PRO A 692 -14.76 21.23 -21.42
C PRO A 692 -13.54 21.99 -20.88
N ALA A 693 -13.03 22.97 -21.64
CA ALA A 693 -11.86 23.78 -21.25
C ALA A 693 -12.24 25.11 -20.58
N CYS A 694 -11.36 25.60 -19.69
CA CYS A 694 -11.37 26.97 -19.19
C CYS A 694 -10.07 27.76 -19.47
N SER A 695 -8.94 27.10 -19.72
CA SER A 695 -7.72 27.68 -20.31
C SER A 695 -7.77 27.67 -21.85
N THR A 696 -6.62 27.93 -22.48
CA THR A 696 -6.44 27.98 -23.94
C THR A 696 -5.63 26.84 -24.54
N GLU A 697 -5.15 25.88 -23.74
CA GLU A 697 -4.12 24.90 -24.11
C GLU A 697 -4.52 23.48 -23.67
N HIS A 698 -3.88 22.43 -24.21
CA HIS A 698 -4.08 21.04 -23.79
C HIS A 698 -2.82 20.46 -23.15
N THR A 699 -2.96 19.73 -22.05
CA THR A 699 -1.89 18.99 -21.34
C THR A 699 -1.36 17.72 -22.05
N TYR A 700 -1.38 17.68 -23.39
CA TYR A 700 -0.76 16.60 -24.20
C TYR A 700 0.75 16.52 -23.97
N GLY A 701 1.27 15.30 -23.81
CA GLY A 701 2.58 15.00 -23.25
C GLY A 701 2.47 14.47 -21.83
N TYR A 702 1.61 15.05 -20.99
CA TYR A 702 1.36 14.56 -19.63
C TYR A 702 0.33 13.42 -19.58
N TYR A 703 -0.69 13.41 -20.46
CA TYR A 703 -1.67 12.32 -20.51
C TYR A 703 -1.02 10.96 -20.77
N GLU A 704 -0.01 10.94 -21.64
CA GLU A 704 0.72 9.75 -22.05
C GLU A 704 1.54 9.18 -20.88
N LEU A 705 2.14 10.03 -20.04
CA LEU A 705 2.79 9.65 -18.79
C LEU A 705 1.79 9.04 -17.79
N VAL A 706 0.65 9.70 -17.56
CA VAL A 706 -0.38 9.21 -16.63
C VAL A 706 -0.95 7.86 -17.09
N ASN A 707 -1.30 7.74 -18.38
CA ASN A 707 -1.79 6.49 -18.96
C ASN A 707 -0.76 5.35 -18.86
N ALA A 708 0.52 5.62 -19.17
CA ALA A 708 1.56 4.59 -19.18
C ALA A 708 2.04 4.17 -17.78
N THR A 709 1.73 4.95 -16.74
CA THR A 709 2.06 4.66 -15.33
C THR A 709 0.85 4.30 -14.47
N GLY A 710 -0.33 4.13 -15.09
CA GLY A 710 -1.57 3.66 -14.46
C GLY A 710 -2.33 4.68 -13.60
N GLY A 711 -1.89 5.94 -13.57
CA GLY A 711 -2.41 6.98 -12.67
C GLY A 711 -3.76 7.58 -13.07
N GLN A 712 -4.05 8.76 -12.52
CA GLN A 712 -5.33 9.45 -12.65
C GLN A 712 -5.15 10.88 -13.15
N MET A 713 -6.12 11.36 -13.94
CA MET A 713 -6.22 12.76 -14.35
C MET A 713 -7.46 13.41 -13.73
N GLY A 714 -7.35 14.65 -13.25
CA GLY A 714 -8.46 15.48 -12.77
C GLY A 714 -8.44 16.88 -13.36
N ASP A 715 -9.63 17.45 -13.58
CA ASP A 715 -9.81 18.74 -14.27
C ASP A 715 -9.47 19.94 -13.36
N ILE A 716 -8.48 20.75 -13.75
CA ILE A 716 -8.05 21.90 -12.94
C ILE A 716 -9.12 23.01 -12.83
N CYS A 717 -10.06 23.08 -13.79
CA CYS A 717 -11.16 24.06 -13.82
C CYS A 717 -12.19 23.88 -12.70
N GLN A 718 -12.13 22.78 -11.94
CA GLN A 718 -13.07 22.49 -10.87
C GLN A 718 -13.08 23.61 -9.80
N SER A 719 -14.26 24.19 -9.56
CA SER A 719 -14.45 25.24 -8.54
C SER A 719 -14.17 24.77 -7.10
N ASP A 720 -14.06 23.46 -6.90
CA ASP A 720 -13.61 22.79 -5.68
C ASP A 720 -12.87 21.51 -6.09
N LEU A 721 -11.56 21.44 -5.83
CA LEU A 721 -10.72 20.27 -6.18
C LEU A 721 -10.74 19.17 -5.11
N SER A 722 -11.53 19.32 -4.03
CA SER A 722 -11.64 18.34 -2.92
C SER A 722 -11.76 16.89 -3.40
N ALA A 723 -12.65 16.64 -4.35
CA ALA A 723 -12.95 15.31 -4.86
C ALA A 723 -11.91 14.74 -5.85
N THR A 724 -11.17 15.60 -6.54
CA THR A 724 -10.01 15.17 -7.35
C THR A 724 -8.90 14.72 -6.43
N LEU A 725 -8.56 15.56 -5.44
CA LEU A 725 -7.56 15.26 -4.43
C LEU A 725 -7.92 13.99 -3.63
N ASP A 726 -9.21 13.74 -3.40
CA ASP A 726 -9.70 12.50 -2.81
C ASP A 726 -9.39 11.27 -3.70
N ALA A 727 -9.79 11.33 -4.98
CA ALA A 727 -9.50 10.24 -5.92
C ALA A 727 -8.00 9.96 -6.07
N LEU A 728 -7.16 11.00 -6.05
CA LEU A 728 -5.69 10.85 -6.08
C LEU A 728 -5.16 10.14 -4.83
N ILE A 729 -5.50 10.60 -3.61
CA ILE A 729 -4.98 9.94 -2.39
C ILE A 729 -5.51 8.51 -2.23
N GLU A 730 -6.75 8.25 -2.62
CA GLU A 730 -7.32 6.90 -2.63
C GLU A 730 -6.62 5.97 -3.64
N ASP A 731 -6.01 6.50 -4.70
CA ASP A 731 -5.18 5.74 -5.65
C ASP A 731 -3.77 5.51 -5.09
N ILE A 732 -3.16 6.56 -4.51
CA ILE A 732 -1.82 6.51 -3.88
C ILE A 732 -1.80 5.52 -2.71
N ILE A 733 -2.81 5.55 -1.81
CA ILE A 733 -2.94 4.58 -0.71
C ILE A 733 -2.91 3.14 -1.26
N SER A 734 -3.59 2.91 -2.39
CA SER A 734 -3.70 1.58 -2.99
C SER A 734 -2.42 1.14 -3.71
N GLY A 735 -1.83 2.01 -4.52
CA GLY A 735 -0.55 1.76 -5.19
C GLY A 735 0.66 1.73 -4.24
N SER A 736 0.47 2.09 -2.97
CA SER A 736 1.47 1.98 -1.90
C SER A 736 1.25 0.76 -0.99
N SER A 737 0.24 -0.09 -1.25
CA SER A 737 -0.08 -1.22 -0.38
C SER A 737 1.07 -2.23 -0.31
N PRO A 738 1.30 -2.87 0.84
CA PRO A 738 2.18 -4.04 0.92
C PRO A 738 1.59 -5.30 0.28
N LEU A 739 0.28 -5.37 0.01
CA LEU A 739 -0.43 -6.57 -0.47
C LEU A 739 -1.08 -6.34 -1.84
N THR A 740 -0.50 -6.97 -2.85
CA THR A 740 -1.03 -7.10 -4.22
C THR A 740 -1.28 -8.57 -4.51
N LEU A 741 -2.46 -8.91 -5.02
CA LEU A 741 -2.84 -10.30 -5.29
C LEU A 741 -2.17 -10.84 -6.56
N ALA A 742 -1.87 -12.13 -6.57
CA ALA A 742 -1.31 -12.86 -7.72
C ALA A 742 -2.36 -13.10 -8.82
N LYS A 743 -3.65 -13.24 -8.47
CA LYS A 743 -4.76 -13.30 -9.44
C LYS A 743 -5.75 -12.14 -9.21
N ILE A 744 -6.59 -11.85 -10.20
CA ILE A 744 -7.58 -10.76 -10.09
C ILE A 744 -8.93 -11.31 -9.59
N PRO A 745 -9.37 -11.00 -8.36
CA PRO A 745 -10.65 -11.45 -7.81
C PRO A 745 -11.83 -10.70 -8.41
N ILE A 746 -13.02 -11.29 -8.33
CA ILE A 746 -14.30 -10.57 -8.40
C ILE A 746 -14.44 -9.80 -7.09
N SER A 747 -14.25 -8.47 -7.12
CA SER A 747 -14.21 -7.58 -5.95
C SER A 747 -15.41 -7.73 -5.00
N ALA A 748 -16.59 -8.03 -5.53
CA ALA A 748 -17.80 -8.26 -4.74
C ALA A 748 -17.76 -9.53 -3.86
N SER A 749 -16.79 -10.44 -4.07
CA SER A 749 -16.63 -11.72 -3.36
C SER A 749 -15.44 -11.78 -2.39
N VAL A 750 -14.60 -10.74 -2.36
CA VAL A 750 -13.39 -10.73 -1.52
C VAL A 750 -13.74 -10.73 -0.03
N SER A 751 -13.20 -11.70 0.69
CA SER A 751 -13.09 -11.75 2.15
C SER A 751 -11.61 -11.59 2.53
N VAL A 752 -11.34 -11.03 3.71
CA VAL A 752 -9.99 -10.86 4.25
C VAL A 752 -10.00 -11.16 5.74
N SER A 753 -9.11 -12.04 6.20
CA SER A 753 -8.75 -12.21 7.61
C SER A 753 -7.38 -11.60 7.90
N ARG A 754 -7.16 -11.26 9.17
CA ARG A 754 -5.88 -10.87 9.75
C ARG A 754 -5.68 -11.67 11.03
N ASP A 755 -4.58 -12.39 11.17
CA ASP A 755 -4.27 -13.18 12.38
C ASP A 755 -5.47 -14.08 12.78
N THR A 756 -6.02 -14.84 11.83
CA THR A 756 -7.32 -15.56 11.89
C THR A 756 -8.61 -14.72 12.09
N VAL A 757 -8.56 -13.40 12.33
CA VAL A 757 -9.74 -12.55 12.63
C VAL A 757 -10.32 -11.89 11.35
N PRO A 758 -11.64 -11.92 11.07
CA PRO A 758 -12.17 -11.36 9.83
C PRO A 758 -12.15 -9.82 9.84
N LEU A 759 -11.49 -9.22 8.86
CA LEU A 759 -11.53 -7.76 8.66
C LEU A 759 -12.85 -7.36 7.98
N SER A 760 -13.53 -6.37 8.55
CA SER A 760 -14.69 -5.76 7.88
C SER A 760 -14.24 -4.91 6.70
N ARG A 761 -14.89 -5.04 5.54
CA ARG A 761 -14.67 -4.11 4.42
C ARG A 761 -15.16 -2.71 4.81
N SER A 762 -14.22 -1.76 4.94
CA SER A 762 -14.46 -0.40 5.43
C SER A 762 -13.22 0.48 5.33
N LYS A 763 -13.37 1.66 4.73
CA LYS A 763 -12.34 2.70 4.60
C LYS A 763 -12.02 3.49 5.88
N GLN A 764 -12.25 2.88 7.04
CA GLN A 764 -12.01 3.50 8.35
C GLN A 764 -11.29 2.59 9.35
N THR A 765 -11.61 1.29 9.39
CA THR A 765 -11.08 0.34 10.41
C THR A 765 -10.98 -1.09 9.86
N GLY A 766 -10.46 -1.28 8.64
CA GLY A 766 -10.65 -2.51 7.88
C GLY A 766 -9.87 -2.52 6.56
N PHE A 767 -10.48 -3.10 5.51
CA PHE A 767 -9.89 -3.18 4.17
C PHE A 767 -10.82 -2.62 3.07
N ASP A 768 -10.27 -2.36 1.89
CA ASP A 768 -10.99 -2.28 0.61
C ASP A 768 -10.10 -2.85 -0.52
N TYR A 769 -10.67 -3.18 -1.67
CA TYR A 769 -9.93 -3.73 -2.83
C TYR A 769 -9.99 -2.79 -4.05
N ARG A 770 -8.88 -2.71 -4.81
CA ARG A 770 -8.76 -1.88 -6.02
C ARG A 770 -8.29 -2.68 -7.23
N GLY A 771 -9.21 -2.95 -8.17
CA GLY A 771 -8.90 -3.67 -9.41
C GLY A 771 -7.98 -2.96 -10.41
N ALA A 772 -7.67 -1.67 -10.22
CA ALA A 772 -6.69 -0.96 -11.04
C ALA A 772 -5.23 -1.30 -10.66
N THR A 773 -4.99 -1.67 -9.40
CA THR A 773 -3.68 -2.01 -8.81
C THR A 773 -3.58 -3.48 -8.38
N ASN A 774 -4.70 -4.22 -8.47
CA ASN A 774 -4.93 -5.54 -7.88
C ASN A 774 -4.63 -5.65 -6.37
N ALA A 775 -4.68 -4.53 -5.64
CA ALA A 775 -4.21 -4.44 -4.26
C ALA A 775 -5.34 -4.43 -3.22
N ILE A 776 -5.04 -4.99 -2.05
CA ILE A 776 -5.84 -4.83 -0.82
C ILE A 776 -5.33 -3.60 -0.08
N SER A 777 -6.16 -2.57 0.06
CA SER A 777 -5.85 -1.36 0.83
C SER A 777 -6.34 -1.53 2.26
N PHE A 778 -5.46 -1.37 3.25
CA PHE A 778 -5.84 -1.38 4.66
C PHE A 778 -6.09 0.05 5.19
N TYR A 779 -6.96 0.16 6.20
CA TYR A 779 -7.35 1.45 6.81
C TYR A 779 -7.38 1.32 8.33
N ASN A 780 -6.52 2.07 9.03
CA ASN A 780 -6.31 1.96 10.49
C ASN A 780 -6.02 0.49 10.92
N GLN A 781 -5.27 -0.23 10.09
CA GLN A 781 -4.55 -1.44 10.47
C GLN A 781 -3.08 -1.08 10.56
N PHE A 782 -2.33 -1.71 11.46
CA PHE A 782 -0.91 -1.44 11.62
C PHE A 782 -0.09 -2.73 11.54
N PHE A 783 1.04 -2.64 10.85
CA PHE A 783 2.02 -3.69 10.56
C PHE A 783 3.41 -3.12 10.80
N THR A 784 4.34 -3.89 11.37
CA THR A 784 5.74 -3.51 11.57
C THR A 784 6.62 -4.76 11.63
N PRO A 785 7.94 -4.72 11.38
CA PRO A 785 8.78 -5.92 11.49
C PRO A 785 8.77 -6.56 12.88
N ALA A 786 8.51 -5.78 13.95
CA ALA A 786 8.35 -6.30 15.32
C ALA A 786 6.91 -6.75 15.67
N MET A 787 5.99 -6.66 14.72
CA MET A 787 4.57 -7.10 14.78
C MET A 787 4.09 -7.37 13.34
N PRO A 788 4.60 -8.42 12.67
CA PRO A 788 4.03 -8.88 11.42
C PRO A 788 2.62 -9.41 11.67
N SER A 789 1.85 -9.59 10.59
CA SER A 789 0.55 -10.23 10.65
C SER A 789 0.28 -11.03 9.40
N GLU A 790 -0.22 -12.25 9.60
CA GLU A 790 -0.83 -13.05 8.54
C GLU A 790 -2.06 -12.31 7.99
N ILE A 791 -2.16 -12.21 6.67
CA ILE A 791 -3.37 -11.80 5.95
C ILE A 791 -3.77 -12.91 4.98
N THR A 792 -4.94 -13.49 5.19
CA THR A 792 -5.58 -14.44 4.26
C THR A 792 -6.59 -13.70 3.40
N VAL A 793 -6.58 -13.90 2.09
CA VAL A 793 -7.53 -13.26 1.14
C VAL A 793 -8.27 -14.32 0.34
N SER A 794 -9.56 -14.51 0.67
CA SER A 794 -10.41 -15.57 0.11
C SER A 794 -11.41 -14.97 -0.88
N TYR A 795 -11.45 -15.47 -2.13
CA TYR A 795 -12.24 -14.85 -3.20
C TYR A 795 -12.71 -15.81 -4.32
N ARG A 796 -13.64 -15.34 -5.16
CA ARG A 796 -13.94 -15.96 -6.48
C ARG A 796 -13.34 -15.10 -7.57
N ARG A 797 -12.85 -15.71 -8.65
CA ARG A 797 -12.44 -15.01 -9.88
C ARG A 797 -13.13 -15.62 -11.10
N TRP A 798 -13.03 -14.95 -12.24
CA TRP A 798 -13.50 -15.51 -13.50
C TRP A 798 -12.56 -16.63 -13.95
N ALA A 799 -13.14 -17.75 -14.38
CA ALA A 799 -12.44 -18.73 -15.18
C ALA A 799 -12.41 -18.25 -16.64
N ALA A 800 -11.39 -18.66 -17.39
CA ALA A 800 -11.49 -18.66 -18.84
C ALA A 800 -12.61 -19.61 -19.29
N GLN A 801 -13.11 -19.48 -20.52
CA GLN A 801 -13.85 -20.59 -21.11
C GLN A 801 -12.85 -21.73 -21.35
N GLY A 802 -13.05 -22.86 -20.66
CA GLY A 802 -12.38 -24.11 -21.01
C GLY A 802 -12.72 -24.52 -22.45
N PRO A 803 -11.94 -25.43 -23.07
CA PRO A 803 -12.27 -25.96 -24.38
C PRO A 803 -13.67 -26.58 -24.34
N ILE A 804 -14.52 -26.19 -25.30
CA ILE A 804 -15.89 -26.68 -25.40
C ILE A 804 -15.86 -28.17 -25.81
N GLU A 805 -16.35 -29.05 -24.93
CA GLU A 805 -16.55 -30.50 -25.19
C GLU A 805 -17.70 -30.79 -26.17
#